data_AF-A0A6I7NJG3-F1
#
_entry.id   AF-A0A6I7NJG3-F1
#
_cell.length_a   1.000
_cell.length_b   1.000
_cell.length_c   1.000
_cell.angle_alpha   90.00
_cell.angle_beta   90.00
_cell.angle_gamma   90.00
#
_symmetry.space_group_name_H-M   'P 1'
#
loop_
_entity.id
_entity.type
_entity.pdbx_description
1 polymer ?
#
loop_
_entity_poly.entity_id
_entity_poly.type
_entity_poly.pdbx_seq_one_letter_code
_entity_poly.pdbx_strand_id
1 'polypeptide(L)'
;MRYDVIVLGQNFAAHAAAGFLAQQGQKVAVFTLGEPFDGSAHAVRLVDRHRHHYRFMMPADNFGALGEGELFARYLNHLGLDDKLPVVPNKTARIVRSDGRIIRRDHGFEGFRITLVRHYPQSKAAIDQFFTEMAGHYQDYLTQRTQRLLSKPHTLNTLTSYFGSANLETVLTQYFDDPALRAEFGTLYTVAGLPLKAIRAVDYFTHWFAVMGTASYFLRATHAQLIERLVADQDYEQIDTPLKAIETEGNRLRAIEMTDGAVHSAQQFLIAIPPETFVMHYVTQEKGFVSEKIAPPFRGRPVTEMRGTAYVGIETTAASLGIDTVQTFFETAPEHANQVLIITDQTQLDAKAAPKGHGALQVEYVCHTPVDEAQFMAMLSKKIPHIEAVIAKVKFGPLVPYRGGHHPYYERQKSLRLLDRLDRFNHLKVFDNSWFIGPFHTPEGGLLAQLMVGVEVGNLLRSSLDMPASIGASIPVEMLIAIAAERLDRNVTASWTKTVAWRIGPRFCTWAFYEGDLTLYHGLGDETPDVSLSCGLETFVQWVAGIRTTEDLLARDAIGLKGDVSCAQAFLEAFVAEPLSLKQPHRVLGRVSLLLSIILFIAALWWQTHGQTPYVPALLVSGLVAKGLAQSFVFKKPPWLDGGMAALVLLLWGLQPIVSNISAWVTLSLMIGLLVSFFLPKLGAWPYWAIDHPLADTRWFGKAMGGLNLVYACLLAPLVVGLFLATDMQAFLGIHAIILGAVLTRNYPALYARSRIKRRT
;
A
#
# COMPACT_ATOMS: atom_id res chain seq x y z
N MET A 1 4.70 19.93 19.08
CA MET A 1 3.60 19.99 18.08
C MET A 1 2.94 18.62 17.93
N ARG A 2 1.74 18.54 17.34
CA ARG A 2 1.03 17.26 17.09
C ARG A 2 1.02 16.95 15.58
N TYR A 3 1.42 15.72 15.25
CA TYR A 3 1.43 15.16 13.90
C TYR A 3 0.54 13.91 13.85
N ASP A 4 0.20 13.44 12.64
CA ASP A 4 -0.44 12.14 12.47
C ASP A 4 0.61 11.03 12.54
N VAL A 5 1.74 11.25 11.87
CA VAL A 5 2.87 10.32 11.83
C VAL A 5 4.19 11.04 12.09
N ILE A 6 4.99 10.49 13.00
CA ILE A 6 6.39 10.86 13.19
C ILE A 6 7.27 9.77 12.57
N VAL A 7 8.22 10.15 11.73
CA VAL A 7 9.23 9.27 11.14
C VAL A 7 10.57 9.57 11.78
N LEU A 8 11.25 8.55 12.32
CA LEU A 8 12.54 8.66 13.00
C LEU A 8 13.64 8.05 12.14
N GLY A 9 14.55 8.89 11.65
CA GLY A 9 15.66 8.54 10.76
C GLY A 9 15.47 9.06 9.32
N GLN A 10 16.59 9.28 8.63
CA GLN A 10 16.66 9.94 7.32
C GLN A 10 17.13 9.00 6.19
N ASN A 11 16.92 7.69 6.34
CA ASN A 11 17.28 6.75 5.27
C ASN A 11 16.24 6.74 4.13
N PHE A 12 16.56 6.06 3.04
CA PHE A 12 15.70 6.03 1.85
C PHE A 12 14.29 5.47 2.13
N ALA A 13 14.18 4.43 2.97
CA ALA A 13 12.88 3.87 3.36
C ALA A 13 12.03 4.88 4.14
N ALA A 14 12.66 5.69 5.01
CA ALA A 14 12.01 6.73 5.79
C ALA A 14 11.41 7.82 4.88
N HIS A 15 12.20 8.36 3.95
CA HIS A 15 11.73 9.37 3.02
C HIS A 15 10.68 8.83 2.04
N ALA A 16 10.81 7.58 1.60
CA ALA A 16 9.78 6.92 0.79
C ALA A 16 8.45 6.79 1.55
N ALA A 17 8.49 6.39 2.83
CA ALA A 17 7.30 6.28 3.65
C ALA A 17 6.68 7.65 3.98
N ALA A 18 7.51 8.64 4.29
CA ALA A 18 7.09 10.00 4.59
C ALA A 18 6.43 10.66 3.37
N GLY A 19 7.08 10.61 2.20
CA GLY A 19 6.52 11.10 0.94
C GLY A 19 5.22 10.38 0.59
N PHE A 20 5.18 9.05 0.71
CA PHE A 20 3.94 8.30 0.50
C PHE A 20 2.82 8.81 1.42
N LEU A 21 3.06 8.92 2.72
CA LEU A 21 2.04 9.34 3.70
C LEU A 21 1.60 10.80 3.50
N ALA A 22 2.53 11.70 3.15
CA ALA A 22 2.25 13.09 2.83
C ALA A 22 1.34 13.21 1.59
N GLN A 23 1.60 12.46 0.52
CA GLN A 23 0.71 12.38 -0.64
C GLN A 23 -0.68 11.82 -0.32
N GLN A 24 -0.84 11.16 0.83
CA GLN A 24 -2.12 10.69 1.35
C GLN A 24 -2.79 11.69 2.29
N GLY A 25 -2.28 12.92 2.38
CA GLY A 25 -2.82 14.01 3.18
C GLY A 25 -2.60 13.86 4.68
N GLN A 26 -1.65 13.02 5.10
CA GLN A 26 -1.28 12.88 6.52
C GLN A 26 -0.31 14.00 6.92
N LYS A 27 -0.45 14.54 8.13
CA LYS A 27 0.53 15.48 8.67
C LYS A 27 1.75 14.70 9.18
N VAL A 28 2.86 14.75 8.41
CA VAL A 28 4.07 13.97 8.66
C VAL A 28 5.24 14.88 9.03
N ALA A 29 6.10 14.40 9.94
CA ALA A 29 7.42 15.00 10.19
C ALA A 29 8.50 13.92 10.27
N VAL A 30 9.66 14.20 9.67
CA VAL A 30 10.85 13.35 9.66
C VAL A 30 11.92 13.97 10.55
N PHE A 31 12.39 13.20 11.53
CA PHE A 31 13.37 13.64 12.52
C PHE A 31 14.69 12.91 12.34
N THR A 32 15.80 13.63 12.51
CA THR A 32 17.12 13.01 12.58
C THR A 32 17.40 12.39 13.95
N LEU A 33 18.24 11.36 13.97
CA LEU A 33 18.65 10.63 15.17
C LEU A 33 20.01 11.10 15.72
N GLY A 34 20.60 12.16 15.15
CA GLY A 34 21.81 12.82 15.68
C GLY A 34 23.13 12.28 15.18
N GLU A 35 23.26 10.95 15.04
CA GLU A 35 24.35 10.36 14.26
C GLU A 35 23.80 9.89 12.92
N PRO A 36 24.52 10.10 11.81
CA PRO A 36 24.17 9.47 10.55
C PRO A 36 24.33 7.96 10.73
N PHE A 37 23.23 7.29 11.05
CA PHE A 37 23.10 5.85 10.83
C PHE A 37 22.93 5.63 9.32
N ASP A 38 23.89 6.13 8.55
CA ASP A 38 23.80 6.23 7.11
C ASP A 38 24.71 5.16 6.50
N GLY A 39 24.11 4.00 6.24
CA GLY A 39 24.68 3.05 5.28
C GLY A 39 24.74 3.62 3.85
N SER A 40 24.61 4.94 3.65
CA SER A 40 24.80 5.60 2.37
C SER A 40 26.27 5.90 2.15
N ALA A 41 26.81 5.45 1.02
CA ALA A 41 28.11 5.88 0.56
C ALA A 41 28.13 7.42 0.43
N HIS A 42 28.76 8.09 1.39
CA HIS A 42 29.11 9.49 1.24
C HIS A 42 29.98 9.68 -0.01
N ALA A 43 29.85 10.85 -0.65
CA ALA A 43 30.77 11.24 -1.71
C ALA A 43 32.20 11.28 -1.15
N VAL A 44 33.04 10.31 -1.54
CA VAL A 44 34.44 10.27 -1.10
C VAL A 44 35.31 10.96 -2.13
N ARG A 45 36.21 11.83 -1.67
CA ARG A 45 37.22 12.48 -2.50
C ARG A 45 38.60 12.12 -1.98
N LEU A 46 39.50 11.78 -2.90
CA LEU A 46 40.92 11.54 -2.63
C LEU A 46 41.76 12.50 -3.43
N VAL A 47 42.88 12.88 -2.85
CA VAL A 47 43.92 13.66 -3.54
C VAL A 47 45.23 12.93 -3.31
N ASP A 48 45.93 12.59 -4.40
CA ASP A 48 47.25 11.96 -4.32
C ASP A 48 48.36 12.97 -4.04
N ARG A 49 49.61 12.48 -3.94
CA ARG A 49 50.79 13.32 -3.72
C ARG A 49 51.08 14.31 -4.86
N HIS A 50 50.56 14.05 -6.07
CA HIS A 50 50.72 14.87 -7.27
C HIS A 50 49.52 15.81 -7.51
N ARG A 51 48.59 15.89 -6.54
CA ARG A 51 47.35 16.69 -6.60
C ARG A 51 46.36 16.22 -7.67
N HIS A 52 46.42 14.96 -8.08
CA HIS A 52 45.34 14.35 -8.84
C HIS A 52 44.12 14.11 -7.95
N HIS A 53 42.94 14.45 -8.47
CA HIS A 53 41.68 14.34 -7.74
C HIS A 53 40.91 13.09 -8.18
N TYR A 54 40.59 12.21 -7.23
CA TYR A 54 39.71 11.06 -7.42
C TYR A 54 38.40 11.27 -6.66
N ARG A 55 37.27 10.87 -7.26
CA ARG A 55 35.93 11.08 -6.72
C ARG A 55 35.10 9.80 -6.83
N PHE A 56 34.45 9.45 -5.73
CA PHE A 56 33.60 8.28 -5.59
C PHE A 56 32.24 8.78 -5.14
N MET A 57 31.38 9.08 -6.11
CA MET A 57 30.08 9.71 -5.88
C MET A 57 28.91 8.77 -6.18
N MET A 58 29.08 7.83 -7.11
CA MET A 58 27.99 6.97 -7.57
C MET A 58 27.91 5.71 -6.71
N PRO A 59 26.70 5.25 -6.34
CA PRO A 59 26.53 4.00 -5.62
C PRO A 59 27.05 2.83 -6.46
N ALA A 60 27.75 1.89 -5.83
CA ALA A 60 28.26 0.69 -6.48
C ALA A 60 27.22 -0.42 -6.60
N ASP A 61 26.09 -0.28 -5.90
CA ASP A 61 24.95 -1.18 -5.95
C ASP A 61 24.37 -1.26 -7.37
N ASN A 62 24.01 -2.47 -7.78
CA ASN A 62 23.23 -2.68 -8.99
C ASN A 62 21.72 -2.68 -8.66
N PHE A 63 20.95 -2.10 -9.56
CA PHE A 63 19.50 -1.97 -9.45
C PHE A 63 18.85 -2.58 -10.68
N GLY A 64 17.68 -3.16 -10.53
CA GLY A 64 16.87 -3.61 -11.65
C GLY A 64 15.42 -3.21 -11.49
N ALA A 65 14.57 -3.65 -12.41
CA ALA A 65 13.15 -3.30 -12.45
C ALA A 65 12.87 -1.78 -12.66
N LEU A 66 13.81 -1.03 -13.24
CA LEU A 66 13.71 0.42 -13.53
C LEU A 66 13.17 0.74 -14.94
N GLY A 67 13.02 -0.28 -15.79
CA GLY A 67 12.40 -0.16 -17.09
C GLY A 67 10.94 0.29 -17.00
N GLU A 68 10.41 0.78 -18.10
CA GLU A 68 9.03 1.27 -18.15
C GLU A 68 8.04 0.16 -17.82
N GLY A 69 7.17 0.41 -16.84
CA GLY A 69 6.20 -0.57 -16.36
C GLY A 69 6.81 -1.70 -15.50
N GLU A 70 8.11 -1.70 -15.20
CA GLU A 70 8.74 -2.63 -14.26
C GLU A 70 8.48 -2.23 -12.80
N LEU A 71 8.70 -3.16 -11.86
CA LEU A 71 8.24 -2.98 -10.48
C LEU A 71 8.84 -1.75 -9.78
N PHE A 72 10.16 -1.54 -9.85
CA PHE A 72 10.79 -0.38 -9.19
C PHE A 72 10.24 0.91 -9.79
N ALA A 73 10.15 1.01 -11.12
CA ALA A 73 9.53 2.14 -11.80
C ALA A 73 8.09 2.39 -11.33
N ARG A 74 7.27 1.34 -11.12
CA ARG A 74 5.90 1.50 -10.58
C ARG A 74 5.88 2.14 -9.19
N TYR A 75 6.79 1.74 -8.29
CA TYR A 75 6.86 2.36 -6.95
C TYR A 75 7.37 3.81 -7.02
N LEU A 76 8.35 4.11 -7.88
CA LEU A 76 8.83 5.48 -8.10
C LEU A 76 7.72 6.38 -8.64
N ASN A 77 7.02 5.94 -9.68
CA ASN A 77 5.86 6.66 -10.24
C ASN A 77 4.76 6.84 -9.19
N HIS A 78 4.55 5.85 -8.32
CA HIS A 78 3.57 5.97 -7.24
C HIS A 78 3.92 7.03 -6.19
N LEU A 79 5.21 7.37 -6.08
CA LEU A 79 5.74 8.48 -5.28
C LEU A 79 5.85 9.78 -6.09
N GLY A 80 5.33 9.84 -7.32
CA GLY A 80 5.41 11.02 -8.18
C GLY A 80 6.79 11.25 -8.80
N LEU A 81 7.71 10.29 -8.68
CA LEU A 81 9.03 10.31 -9.31
C LEU A 81 8.95 9.76 -10.74
N ASP A 82 8.13 10.40 -11.57
CA ASP A 82 7.85 9.98 -12.94
C ASP A 82 9.06 10.17 -13.88
N ASP A 83 10.02 11.02 -13.49
CA ASP A 83 11.26 11.24 -14.23
C ASP A 83 12.19 10.03 -14.09
N LYS A 84 12.51 9.39 -15.23
CA LYS A 84 13.46 8.27 -15.29
C LYS A 84 14.77 8.69 -14.60
N LEU A 85 15.14 7.97 -13.54
CA LEU A 85 16.42 8.16 -12.85
C LEU A 85 17.57 7.99 -13.86
N PRO A 86 18.61 8.83 -13.81
CA PRO A 86 19.73 8.69 -14.73
C PRO A 86 20.46 7.38 -14.41
N VAL A 87 20.56 6.48 -15.40
CA VAL A 87 21.10 5.13 -15.22
C VAL A 87 22.18 4.78 -16.25
N VAL A 88 23.08 3.87 -15.89
CA VAL A 88 23.98 3.16 -16.81
C VAL A 88 23.51 1.70 -16.91
N PRO A 89 23.18 1.17 -18.11
CA PRO A 89 22.86 -0.24 -18.27
C PRO A 89 24.04 -1.14 -17.88
N ASN A 90 23.77 -2.14 -17.04
CA ASN A 90 24.72 -3.16 -16.62
C ASN A 90 24.39 -4.50 -17.28
N LYS A 91 24.90 -4.72 -18.49
CA LYS A 91 24.56 -5.91 -19.27
C LYS A 91 25.27 -7.17 -18.79
N THR A 92 26.48 -7.03 -18.25
CA THR A 92 27.36 -8.17 -17.95
C THR A 92 28.23 -7.89 -16.75
N ALA A 93 28.48 -8.91 -15.94
CA ALA A 93 29.48 -8.87 -14.86
C ALA A 93 30.65 -9.79 -15.19
N ARG A 94 31.83 -9.43 -14.70
CA ARG A 94 33.01 -10.30 -14.73
C ARG A 94 33.08 -11.10 -13.42
N ILE A 95 33.24 -12.40 -13.51
CA ILE A 95 33.40 -13.30 -12.36
C ILE A 95 34.80 -13.92 -12.43
N VAL A 96 35.59 -13.74 -11.38
CA VAL A 96 36.93 -14.32 -11.25
C VAL A 96 36.86 -15.47 -10.25
N ARG A 97 37.07 -16.70 -10.75
CA ARG A 97 37.03 -17.91 -9.96
C ARG A 97 38.26 -18.06 -9.07
N SER A 98 38.16 -18.94 -8.08
CA SER A 98 39.24 -19.35 -7.18
C SER A 98 40.47 -19.90 -7.91
N ASP A 99 40.25 -20.57 -9.04
CA ASP A 99 41.31 -21.08 -9.94
C ASP A 99 41.86 -20.05 -10.94
N GLY A 100 41.41 -18.80 -10.86
CA GLY A 100 41.83 -17.71 -11.74
C GLY A 100 41.11 -17.65 -13.09
N ARG A 101 40.21 -18.59 -13.41
CA ARG A 101 39.38 -18.50 -14.61
C ARG A 101 38.46 -17.29 -14.53
N ILE A 102 38.29 -16.63 -15.66
CA ILE A 102 37.43 -15.47 -15.80
C ILE A 102 36.20 -15.87 -16.60
N ILE A 103 35.03 -15.62 -16.04
CA ILE A 103 33.73 -15.82 -16.69
C ILE A 103 33.08 -14.46 -16.90
N ARG A 104 32.57 -14.25 -18.11
CA ARG A 104 31.65 -13.16 -18.38
C ARG A 104 30.23 -13.68 -18.19
N ARG A 105 29.53 -13.15 -17.19
CA ARG A 105 28.14 -13.50 -16.90
C ARG A 105 27.22 -12.42 -17.44
N ASP A 106 26.31 -12.82 -18.31
CA ASP A 106 25.26 -11.92 -18.78
C ASP A 106 24.19 -11.75 -17.70
N HIS A 107 23.75 -10.50 -17.48
CA HIS A 107 22.55 -10.23 -16.70
C HIS A 107 21.30 -10.48 -17.54
N GLY A 108 20.18 -10.71 -16.86
CA GLY A 108 18.95 -11.20 -17.49
C GLY A 108 18.81 -12.72 -17.31
N PHE A 109 17.56 -13.19 -17.16
CA PHE A 109 17.26 -14.60 -16.92
C PHE A 109 17.85 -15.49 -18.01
N GLU A 110 17.62 -15.14 -19.28
CA GLU A 110 18.09 -15.95 -20.39
C GLU A 110 19.62 -15.88 -20.55
N GLY A 111 20.22 -14.71 -20.38
CA GLY A 111 21.68 -14.54 -20.42
C GLY A 111 22.38 -15.36 -19.32
N PHE A 112 21.84 -15.33 -18.10
CA PHE A 112 22.39 -16.08 -17.00
C PHE A 112 22.17 -17.59 -17.17
N ARG A 113 20.99 -18.00 -17.61
CA ARG A 113 20.69 -19.40 -17.95
C ARG A 113 21.65 -19.94 -19.00
N ILE A 114 21.86 -19.21 -20.10
CA ILE A 114 22.82 -19.59 -21.15
C ILE A 114 24.23 -19.70 -20.59
N THR A 115 24.64 -18.76 -19.73
CA THR A 115 25.95 -18.79 -19.06
C THR A 115 26.10 -20.09 -18.24
N LEU A 116 25.12 -20.43 -17.40
CA LEU A 116 25.15 -21.64 -16.59
C LEU A 116 25.16 -22.92 -17.44
N VAL A 117 24.32 -23.01 -18.47
CA VAL A 117 24.30 -24.20 -19.36
C VAL A 117 25.63 -24.40 -20.09
N ARG A 118 26.31 -23.32 -20.49
CA ARG A 118 27.63 -23.40 -21.12
C ARG A 118 28.71 -23.93 -20.18
N HIS A 119 28.67 -23.54 -18.92
CA HIS A 119 29.67 -23.94 -17.93
C HIS A 119 29.35 -25.25 -17.19
N TYR A 120 28.06 -25.62 -17.12
CA TYR A 120 27.54 -26.80 -16.43
C TYR A 120 26.60 -27.60 -17.35
N PRO A 121 27.05 -28.08 -18.52
CA PRO A 121 26.19 -28.70 -19.51
C PRO A 121 25.51 -29.98 -19.02
N GLN A 122 26.14 -30.69 -18.07
CA GLN A 122 25.59 -31.89 -17.44
C GLN A 122 24.32 -31.59 -16.63
N SER A 123 24.19 -30.38 -16.11
CA SER A 123 23.03 -29.93 -15.31
C SER A 123 22.00 -29.17 -16.14
N LYS A 124 22.08 -29.19 -17.48
CA LYS A 124 21.20 -28.40 -18.37
C LYS A 124 19.71 -28.57 -18.03
N ALA A 125 19.23 -29.81 -17.84
CA ALA A 125 17.81 -30.06 -17.55
C ALA A 125 17.37 -29.43 -16.22
N ALA A 126 18.19 -29.55 -15.17
CA ALA A 126 17.93 -28.94 -13.88
C ALA A 126 17.97 -27.41 -13.93
N ILE A 127 18.91 -26.84 -14.71
CA ILE A 127 18.99 -25.39 -14.96
C ILE A 127 17.73 -24.91 -15.67
N ASP A 128 17.32 -25.59 -16.75
CA ASP A 128 16.11 -25.25 -17.50
C ASP A 128 14.84 -25.30 -16.62
N GLN A 129 14.73 -26.33 -15.78
CA GLN A 129 13.64 -26.46 -14.82
C GLN A 129 13.63 -25.30 -13.81
N PHE A 130 14.78 -25.02 -13.19
CA PHE A 130 14.91 -23.94 -12.20
C PHE A 130 14.46 -22.59 -12.77
N PHE A 131 14.95 -22.20 -13.95
CA PHE A 131 14.57 -20.91 -14.55
C PHE A 131 13.08 -20.86 -14.95
N THR A 132 12.51 -21.98 -15.40
CA THR A 132 11.08 -22.07 -15.74
C THR A 132 10.22 -21.85 -14.48
N GLU A 133 10.55 -22.51 -13.37
CA GLU A 133 9.82 -22.36 -12.11
C GLU A 133 10.01 -20.96 -11.51
N MET A 134 11.24 -20.42 -11.54
CA MET A 134 11.53 -19.06 -11.08
C MET A 134 10.78 -17.99 -11.87
N ALA A 135 10.58 -18.18 -13.18
CA ALA A 135 9.76 -17.28 -13.99
C ALA A 135 8.29 -17.26 -13.52
N GLY A 136 7.74 -18.43 -13.17
CA GLY A 136 6.40 -18.54 -12.58
C GLY A 136 6.29 -17.78 -11.24
N HIS A 137 7.25 -18.01 -10.34
CA HIS A 137 7.32 -17.29 -9.06
C HIS A 137 7.45 -15.78 -9.24
N TYR A 138 8.23 -15.33 -10.21
CA TYR A 138 8.41 -13.91 -10.49
C TYR A 138 7.12 -13.23 -10.95
N GLN A 139 6.35 -13.85 -11.86
CA GLN A 139 5.09 -13.28 -12.34
C GLN A 139 4.03 -13.16 -11.24
N ASP A 140 3.92 -14.17 -10.39
CA ASP A 140 3.02 -14.15 -9.25
C ASP A 140 3.46 -13.11 -8.21
N TYR A 141 4.76 -13.01 -7.93
CA TYR A 141 5.32 -11.95 -7.09
C TYR A 141 5.00 -10.54 -7.64
N LEU A 142 5.21 -10.29 -8.94
CA LEU A 142 4.87 -9.01 -9.58
C LEU A 142 3.39 -8.68 -9.44
N THR A 143 2.52 -9.66 -9.66
CA THR A 143 1.07 -9.52 -9.54
C THR A 143 0.69 -9.11 -8.13
N GLN A 144 1.21 -9.83 -7.12
CA GLN A 144 0.95 -9.53 -5.72
C GLN A 144 1.46 -8.13 -5.33
N ARG A 145 2.69 -7.77 -5.68
CA ARG A 145 3.27 -6.45 -5.35
C ARG A 145 2.52 -5.30 -6.01
N THR A 146 2.10 -5.47 -7.25
CA THR A 146 1.25 -4.49 -7.94
C THR A 146 -0.10 -4.34 -7.25
N GLN A 147 -0.72 -5.43 -6.82
CA GLN A 147 -1.97 -5.37 -6.05
C GLN A 147 -1.79 -4.65 -4.71
N ARG A 148 -0.68 -4.90 -3.99
CA ARG A 148 -0.34 -4.22 -2.72
C ARG A 148 -0.17 -2.72 -2.91
N LEU A 149 0.59 -2.30 -3.93
CA LEU A 149 0.79 -0.90 -4.28
C LEU A 149 -0.55 -0.20 -4.58
N LEU A 150 -1.45 -0.88 -5.30
CA LEU A 150 -2.79 -0.39 -5.62
C LEU A 150 -3.82 -0.57 -4.49
N SER A 151 -3.41 -1.03 -3.31
CA SER A 151 -4.29 -1.32 -2.16
C SER A 151 -5.45 -2.27 -2.51
N LYS A 152 -5.23 -3.21 -3.44
CA LYS A 152 -6.19 -4.25 -3.83
C LYS A 152 -6.03 -5.50 -2.95
N PRO A 153 -7.11 -6.30 -2.77
CA PRO A 153 -7.00 -7.61 -2.15
C PRO A 153 -5.96 -8.47 -2.88
N HIS A 154 -5.14 -9.18 -2.11
CA HIS A 154 -4.07 -10.05 -2.59
C HIS A 154 -3.93 -11.25 -1.64
N THR A 155 -3.32 -12.32 -2.15
CA THR A 155 -2.95 -13.52 -1.38
C THR A 155 -1.44 -13.57 -1.16
N LEU A 156 -0.97 -14.54 -0.38
CA LEU A 156 0.45 -14.84 -0.30
C LEU A 156 0.96 -15.29 -1.69
N ASN A 157 2.09 -14.74 -2.14
CA ASN A 157 2.71 -15.19 -3.38
C ASN A 157 3.39 -16.57 -3.20
N THR A 158 3.59 -17.27 -4.30
CA THR A 158 4.20 -18.60 -4.39
C THR A 158 5.65 -18.58 -3.92
N LEU A 159 6.46 -17.57 -4.26
CA LEU A 159 7.84 -17.45 -3.75
C LEU A 159 7.88 -17.53 -2.21
N THR A 160 6.98 -16.81 -1.55
CA THR A 160 6.88 -16.75 -0.08
C THR A 160 6.26 -18.01 0.49
N SER A 161 5.27 -18.58 -0.20
CA SER A 161 4.60 -19.81 0.22
C SER A 161 5.55 -21.01 0.21
N TYR A 162 6.43 -21.10 -0.80
CA TYR A 162 7.37 -22.21 -0.98
C TYR A 162 8.69 -21.97 -0.24
N PHE A 163 9.24 -20.75 -0.29
CA PHE A 163 10.60 -20.47 0.20
C PHE A 163 10.65 -19.52 1.41
N GLY A 164 9.51 -19.06 1.94
CA GLY A 164 9.45 -18.07 3.02
C GLY A 164 10.14 -18.46 4.32
N SER A 165 10.33 -19.76 4.55
CA SER A 165 11.03 -20.33 5.71
C SER A 165 12.44 -20.85 5.39
N ALA A 166 12.87 -20.82 4.13
CA ALA A 166 14.11 -21.44 3.68
C ALA A 166 15.27 -20.43 3.57
N ASN A 167 16.49 -20.93 3.79
CA ASN A 167 17.72 -20.27 3.34
C ASN A 167 18.02 -20.60 1.87
N LEU A 168 18.90 -19.83 1.26
CA LEU A 168 19.22 -19.98 -0.17
C LEU A 168 19.82 -21.36 -0.50
N GLU A 169 20.69 -21.90 0.34
CA GLU A 169 21.27 -23.23 0.15
C GLU A 169 20.21 -24.33 0.07
N THR A 170 19.21 -24.28 0.96
CA THR A 170 18.10 -25.24 1.02
C THR A 170 17.25 -25.22 -0.24
N VAL A 171 17.06 -24.03 -0.84
CA VAL A 171 16.32 -23.92 -2.11
C VAL A 171 17.16 -24.44 -3.26
N LEU A 172 18.43 -24.01 -3.38
CA LEU A 172 19.29 -24.41 -4.50
C LEU A 172 19.58 -25.91 -4.54
N THR A 173 19.67 -26.57 -3.38
CA THR A 173 19.87 -28.03 -3.28
C THR A 173 18.67 -28.84 -3.77
N GLN A 174 17.48 -28.24 -3.90
CA GLN A 174 16.33 -28.90 -4.53
C GLN A 174 16.48 -29.04 -6.04
N TYR A 175 17.35 -28.23 -6.66
CA TYR A 175 17.54 -28.19 -8.11
C TYR A 175 18.92 -28.70 -8.53
N PHE A 176 19.96 -28.42 -7.75
CA PHE A 176 21.35 -28.61 -8.18
C PHE A 176 22.13 -29.46 -7.18
N ASP A 177 22.66 -30.59 -7.64
CA ASP A 177 23.57 -31.43 -6.86
C ASP A 177 25.01 -30.87 -6.83
N ASP A 178 25.45 -30.22 -7.92
CA ASP A 178 26.80 -29.66 -8.07
C ASP A 178 27.00 -28.43 -7.15
N PRO A 179 27.90 -28.49 -6.14
CA PRO A 179 28.21 -27.35 -5.28
C PRO A 179 28.76 -26.14 -6.03
N ALA A 180 29.53 -26.35 -7.09
CA ALA A 180 30.10 -25.27 -7.89
C ALA A 180 29.03 -24.55 -8.72
N LEU A 181 27.96 -25.23 -9.12
CA LEU A 181 26.80 -24.60 -9.75
C LEU A 181 26.01 -23.78 -8.72
N ARG A 182 25.83 -24.29 -7.49
CA ARG A 182 25.17 -23.53 -6.41
C ARG A 182 25.94 -22.26 -6.03
N ALA A 183 27.27 -22.33 -6.02
CA ALA A 183 28.14 -21.19 -5.70
C ALA A 183 27.96 -19.99 -6.66
N GLU A 184 27.53 -20.21 -7.90
CA GLU A 184 27.24 -19.13 -8.86
C GLU A 184 26.19 -18.13 -8.33
N PHE A 185 25.24 -18.60 -7.53
CA PHE A 185 24.21 -17.76 -6.90
C PHE A 185 24.73 -16.93 -5.72
N GLY A 186 25.94 -17.21 -5.24
CA GLY A 186 26.64 -16.38 -4.25
C GLY A 186 27.28 -15.13 -4.85
N THR A 187 27.31 -14.98 -6.18
CA THR A 187 27.99 -13.84 -6.86
C THR A 187 27.02 -12.72 -7.26
N LEU A 188 26.11 -12.37 -6.34
CA LEU A 188 25.19 -11.24 -6.44
C LEU A 188 25.59 -10.16 -5.42
N TYR A 189 25.53 -8.87 -5.80
CA TYR A 189 26.14 -7.76 -5.07
C TYR A 189 25.80 -7.69 -3.57
N THR A 190 24.54 -7.92 -3.22
CA THR A 190 24.06 -7.80 -1.84
C THR A 190 24.48 -8.97 -0.94
N VAL A 191 24.94 -10.08 -1.52
CA VAL A 191 25.25 -11.32 -0.80
C VAL A 191 26.63 -11.91 -1.07
N ALA A 192 27.42 -11.30 -1.96
CA ALA A 192 28.76 -11.76 -2.27
C ALA A 192 29.61 -11.92 -1.00
N GLY A 193 30.22 -13.09 -0.81
CA GLY A 193 31.01 -13.41 0.39
C GLY A 193 30.22 -14.03 1.55
N LEU A 194 28.88 -13.99 1.54
CA LEU A 194 28.08 -14.63 2.58
C LEU A 194 27.90 -16.13 2.29
N PRO A 195 27.91 -16.99 3.32
CA PRO A 195 27.51 -18.39 3.17
C PRO A 195 26.04 -18.49 2.69
N LEU A 196 25.75 -19.38 1.73
CA LEU A 196 24.39 -19.56 1.18
C LEU A 196 23.34 -19.89 2.26
N LYS A 197 23.72 -20.60 3.32
CA LYS A 197 22.87 -20.89 4.49
C LYS A 197 22.52 -19.67 5.35
N ALA A 198 23.31 -18.59 5.28
CA ALA A 198 23.07 -17.36 6.02
C ALA A 198 22.09 -16.42 5.28
N ILE A 199 21.84 -16.68 4.00
CA ILE A 199 21.01 -15.84 3.13
C ILE A 199 19.56 -16.29 3.18
N ARG A 200 18.62 -15.36 3.38
CA ARG A 200 17.18 -15.66 3.34
C ARG A 200 16.71 -15.74 1.89
N ALA A 201 16.10 -16.88 1.52
CA ALA A 201 15.79 -17.16 0.11
C ALA A 201 14.82 -16.14 -0.53
N VAL A 202 13.72 -15.80 0.15
CA VAL A 202 12.72 -14.85 -0.38
C VAL A 202 13.30 -13.46 -0.64
N ASP A 203 14.16 -12.99 0.26
CA ASP A 203 14.76 -11.65 0.15
C ASP A 203 15.83 -11.63 -0.95
N TYR A 204 16.62 -12.71 -1.05
CA TYR A 204 17.53 -12.93 -2.17
C TYR A 204 16.80 -12.93 -3.51
N PHE A 205 15.74 -13.73 -3.65
CA PHE A 205 14.99 -13.83 -4.90
C PHE A 205 14.26 -12.54 -5.26
N THR A 206 13.85 -11.73 -4.28
CA THR A 206 13.30 -10.39 -4.54
C THR A 206 14.32 -9.50 -5.27
N HIS A 207 15.57 -9.47 -4.80
CA HIS A 207 16.63 -8.69 -5.46
C HIS A 207 17.09 -9.33 -6.77
N TRP A 208 17.23 -10.66 -6.79
CA TRP A 208 17.61 -11.41 -7.98
C TRP A 208 16.58 -11.25 -9.11
N PHE A 209 15.28 -11.25 -8.82
CA PHE A 209 14.25 -10.94 -9.81
C PHE A 209 14.36 -9.52 -10.36
N ALA A 210 14.67 -8.53 -9.51
CA ALA A 210 14.90 -7.18 -9.99
C ALA A 210 16.09 -7.13 -10.95
N VAL A 211 17.26 -7.62 -10.53
CA VAL A 211 18.52 -7.49 -11.29
C VAL A 211 18.61 -8.45 -12.48
N MET A 212 18.13 -9.68 -12.32
CA MET A 212 18.27 -10.76 -13.29
C MET A 212 16.96 -11.05 -14.02
N GLY A 213 15.79 -10.87 -13.41
CA GLY A 213 14.51 -11.05 -14.10
C GLY A 213 14.23 -9.97 -15.14
N THR A 214 14.86 -8.81 -14.99
CA THR A 214 14.77 -7.67 -15.92
C THR A 214 16.17 -7.23 -16.36
N ALA A 215 16.32 -5.96 -16.75
CA ALA A 215 17.62 -5.36 -16.97
C ALA A 215 18.23 -4.85 -15.66
N SER A 216 19.55 -4.95 -15.57
CA SER A 216 20.35 -4.40 -14.48
C SER A 216 20.93 -3.05 -14.87
N TYR A 217 21.05 -2.15 -13.90
CA TYR A 217 21.45 -0.76 -14.06
C TYR A 217 22.27 -0.28 -12.86
N PHE A 218 23.14 0.70 -13.10
CA PHE A 218 23.73 1.52 -12.05
C PHE A 218 23.07 2.90 -12.05
N LEU A 219 22.87 3.48 -10.86
CA LEU A 219 22.36 4.85 -10.76
C LEU A 219 23.50 5.85 -10.98
N ARG A 220 23.26 6.83 -11.86
CA ARG A 220 24.10 8.03 -12.01
C ARG A 220 23.57 9.18 -11.15
N ALA A 221 23.15 8.83 -9.94
CA ALA A 221 22.68 9.75 -8.93
C ALA A 221 23.21 9.30 -7.59
N THR A 222 23.67 10.25 -6.77
CA THR A 222 24.03 10.00 -5.38
C THR A 222 22.77 9.65 -4.56
N HIS A 223 22.92 8.95 -3.44
CA HIS A 223 21.79 8.73 -2.51
C HIS A 223 21.16 10.05 -2.04
N ALA A 224 21.96 11.08 -1.79
CA ALA A 224 21.46 12.41 -1.44
C ALA A 224 20.56 12.99 -2.54
N GLN A 225 20.95 12.88 -3.81
CA GLN A 225 20.13 13.32 -4.95
C GLN A 225 18.83 12.52 -5.10
N LEU A 226 18.82 11.24 -4.73
CA LEU A 226 17.60 10.44 -4.70
C LEU A 226 16.65 10.90 -3.59
N ILE A 227 17.19 11.18 -2.40
CA ILE A 227 16.41 11.71 -1.27
C ILE A 227 15.91 13.12 -1.60
N GLU A 228 16.74 14.01 -2.15
CA GLU A 228 16.33 15.35 -2.59
C GLU A 228 15.14 15.28 -3.55
N ARG A 229 15.16 14.35 -4.51
CA ARG A 229 14.02 14.11 -5.41
C ARG A 229 12.77 13.65 -4.65
N LEU A 230 12.92 12.75 -3.67
CA LEU A 230 11.81 12.33 -2.80
C LEU A 230 11.26 13.45 -1.91
N VAL A 231 12.03 14.50 -1.68
CA VAL A 231 11.67 15.64 -0.81
C VAL A 231 11.07 16.79 -1.60
N ALA A 232 11.60 17.07 -2.80
CA ALA A 232 11.40 18.33 -3.53
C ALA A 232 9.93 18.72 -3.76
N ASP A 233 9.04 17.73 -3.87
CA ASP A 233 7.61 17.92 -4.15
C ASP A 233 6.70 17.34 -3.04
N GLN A 234 7.22 17.20 -1.80
CA GLN A 234 6.48 16.57 -0.70
C GLN A 234 6.23 17.52 0.47
N ASP A 235 4.97 17.54 0.92
CA ASP A 235 4.51 18.37 2.03
C ASP A 235 4.70 17.66 3.38
N TYR A 236 5.96 17.51 3.81
CA TYR A 236 6.29 17.07 5.17
C TYR A 236 7.45 17.86 5.77
N GLU A 237 7.42 18.03 7.10
CA GLU A 237 8.46 18.76 7.82
C GLU A 237 9.70 17.89 8.02
N GLN A 238 10.90 18.47 7.81
CA GLN A 238 12.16 17.86 8.19
C GLN A 238 12.76 18.61 9.37
N ILE A 239 13.15 17.86 10.40
CA ILE A 239 13.68 18.40 11.65
C ILE A 239 15.06 17.79 11.89
N ASP A 240 16.08 18.63 11.73
CA ASP A 240 17.50 18.27 11.87
C ASP A 240 18.01 18.35 13.31
N THR A 241 17.16 18.77 14.26
CA THR A 241 17.49 18.63 15.68
C THR A 241 17.55 17.15 16.05
N PRO A 242 18.63 16.65 16.68
CA PRO A 242 18.73 15.26 17.11
C PRO A 242 17.69 14.85 18.16
N LEU A 243 17.19 13.62 18.03
CA LEU A 243 16.40 12.96 19.06
C LEU A 243 17.21 12.73 20.34
N LYS A 244 16.66 13.08 21.50
CA LYS A 244 17.25 12.83 22.82
C LYS A 244 16.66 11.59 23.49
N ALA A 245 15.34 11.48 23.55
CA ALA A 245 14.64 10.39 24.22
C ALA A 245 13.22 10.19 23.66
N ILE A 246 12.61 9.04 23.96
CA ILE A 246 11.20 8.79 23.69
C ILE A 246 10.43 8.46 24.97
N GLU A 247 9.25 9.04 25.09
CA GLU A 247 8.28 8.76 26.13
C GLU A 247 7.37 7.61 25.71
N THR A 248 7.27 6.60 26.58
CA THR A 248 6.42 5.43 26.40
C THR A 248 5.32 5.40 27.45
N GLU A 249 4.14 4.95 27.08
CA GLU A 249 3.03 4.69 27.99
C GLU A 249 2.50 3.27 27.75
N GLY A 250 2.92 2.32 28.58
CA GLY A 250 2.71 0.90 28.35
C GLY A 250 3.26 0.46 26.99
N ASN A 251 2.41 -0.11 26.14
CA ASN A 251 2.82 -0.61 24.82
C ASN A 251 2.75 0.42 23.68
N ARG A 252 2.76 1.72 23.98
CA ARG A 252 2.60 2.79 22.99
C ARG A 252 3.68 3.85 23.14
N LEU A 253 4.08 4.40 22.00
CA LEU A 253 4.92 5.60 21.93
C LEU A 253 4.03 6.83 22.03
N ARG A 254 4.37 7.77 22.92
CA ARG A 254 3.55 8.95 23.21
C ARG A 254 4.13 10.21 22.57
N ALA A 255 5.39 10.49 22.86
CA ALA A 255 6.07 11.70 22.43
C ALA A 255 7.58 11.46 22.32
N ILE A 256 8.22 12.27 21.49
CA ILE A 256 9.67 12.36 21.37
C ILE A 256 10.17 13.66 22.00
N GLU A 257 11.30 13.59 22.69
CA GLU A 257 12.02 14.72 23.24
C GLU A 257 13.28 14.96 22.39
N MET A 258 13.44 16.19 21.92
CA MET A 258 14.58 16.62 21.11
C MET A 258 15.71 17.13 22.01
N THR A 259 16.92 17.22 21.47
CA THR A 259 18.10 17.71 22.21
C THR A 259 18.00 19.18 22.63
N ASP A 260 17.22 20.00 21.93
CA ASP A 260 16.90 21.38 22.29
C ASP A 260 15.77 21.51 23.33
N GLY A 261 15.20 20.39 23.78
CA GLY A 261 14.09 20.33 24.73
C GLY A 261 12.70 20.42 24.10
N ALA A 262 12.59 20.53 22.77
CA ALA A 262 11.30 20.50 22.09
C ALA A 262 10.63 19.11 22.22
N VAL A 263 9.30 19.09 22.34
CA VAL A 263 8.51 17.85 22.46
C VAL A 263 7.47 17.76 21.34
N HIS A 264 7.46 16.63 20.65
CA HIS A 264 6.56 16.35 19.54
C HIS A 264 5.81 15.04 19.77
N SER A 265 4.54 14.99 19.40
CA SER A 265 3.68 13.80 19.58
C SER A 265 2.98 13.42 18.28
N ALA A 266 2.69 12.13 18.14
CA ALA A 266 1.97 11.60 16.98
C ALA A 266 1.07 10.42 17.34
N GLN A 267 0.12 10.11 16.45
CA GLN A 267 -0.73 8.94 16.58
C GLN A 267 0.07 7.66 16.28
N GLN A 268 0.94 7.72 15.27
CA GLN A 268 1.75 6.61 14.77
C GLN A 268 3.21 7.03 14.61
N PHE A 269 4.11 6.04 14.70
CA PHE A 269 5.55 6.22 14.56
C PHE A 269 6.13 5.26 13.52
N LEU A 270 7.01 5.75 12.67
CA LEU A 270 7.86 4.97 11.78
C LEU A 270 9.30 5.11 12.23
N ILE A 271 10.01 3.99 12.41
CA ILE A 271 11.34 4.00 13.00
C ILE A 271 12.30 3.34 12.01
N ALA A 272 13.22 4.14 11.48
CA ALA A 272 14.07 3.78 10.37
C ALA A 272 15.44 3.20 10.80
N ILE A 273 15.54 2.65 12.01
CA ILE A 273 16.75 2.04 12.58
C ILE A 273 16.41 0.69 13.23
N PRO A 274 17.40 -0.19 13.48
CA PRO A 274 17.13 -1.49 14.08
C PRO A 274 16.40 -1.37 15.43
N PRO A 275 15.40 -2.23 15.72
CA PRO A 275 14.64 -2.21 16.97
C PRO A 275 15.49 -2.22 18.23
N GLU A 276 16.51 -3.08 18.27
CA GLU A 276 17.40 -3.21 19.42
C GLU A 276 18.20 -1.93 19.66
N THR A 277 18.75 -1.34 18.59
CA THR A 277 19.45 -0.05 18.64
C THR A 277 18.53 1.05 19.15
N PHE A 278 17.29 1.10 18.66
CA PHE A 278 16.31 2.10 19.07
C PHE A 278 15.96 2.00 20.56
N VAL A 279 15.63 0.79 21.04
CA VAL A 279 15.26 0.54 22.43
C VAL A 279 16.43 0.81 23.38
N MET A 280 17.64 0.45 22.98
CA MET A 280 18.83 0.66 23.80
C MET A 280 19.14 2.14 24.02
N HIS A 281 19.04 2.96 22.97
CA HIS A 281 19.49 4.36 23.01
C HIS A 281 18.40 5.36 23.37
N TYR A 282 17.16 5.17 22.94
CA TYR A 282 16.13 6.22 23.03
C TYR A 282 15.01 5.92 24.02
N VAL A 283 14.67 4.65 24.24
CA VAL A 283 13.58 4.26 25.15
C VAL A 283 14.07 4.34 26.59
N THR A 284 13.57 5.27 27.40
CA THR A 284 14.09 5.47 28.78
C THR A 284 13.42 4.57 29.82
N GLN A 285 12.17 4.16 29.58
CA GLN A 285 11.34 3.37 30.49
C GLN A 285 11.07 1.97 29.92
N GLU A 286 10.83 0.98 30.79
CA GLU A 286 10.41 -0.38 30.38
C GLU A 286 11.33 -1.12 29.38
N LYS A 287 12.61 -0.72 29.24
CA LYS A 287 13.57 -1.29 28.26
C LYS A 287 13.56 -2.82 28.20
N GLY A 288 13.56 -3.49 29.35
CA GLY A 288 13.57 -4.97 29.42
C GLY A 288 12.32 -5.60 28.80
N PHE A 289 11.14 -5.10 29.17
CA PHE A 289 9.85 -5.58 28.65
C PHE A 289 9.71 -5.30 27.15
N VAL A 290 10.13 -4.13 26.68
CA VAL A 290 10.11 -3.80 25.25
C VAL A 290 11.09 -4.67 24.46
N SER A 291 12.28 -4.93 25.01
CA SER A 291 13.29 -5.80 24.37
C SER A 291 12.75 -7.22 24.16
N GLU A 292 11.91 -7.73 25.06
CA GLU A 292 11.23 -9.03 24.93
C GLU A 292 10.20 -9.10 23.79
N LYS A 293 9.73 -7.96 23.28
CA LYS A 293 8.79 -7.89 22.14
C LYS A 293 9.49 -7.84 20.79
N ILE A 294 10.76 -7.44 20.76
CA ILE A 294 11.55 -7.40 19.53
C ILE A 294 11.58 -8.82 18.94
N ALA A 295 11.18 -8.96 17.67
CA ALA A 295 11.16 -10.26 17.02
C ALA A 295 12.56 -10.92 17.07
N PRO A 296 12.66 -12.23 17.31
CA PRO A 296 13.94 -12.92 17.46
C PRO A 296 14.99 -12.64 16.35
N PRO A 297 14.61 -12.49 15.05
CA PRO A 297 15.57 -12.12 14.02
C PRO A 297 16.30 -10.78 14.25
N PHE A 298 15.79 -9.89 15.10
CA PHE A 298 16.36 -8.57 15.36
C PHE A 298 17.00 -8.43 16.75
N ARG A 299 17.07 -9.51 17.53
CA ARG A 299 17.57 -9.46 18.91
C ARG A 299 18.94 -10.13 19.04
N GLY A 300 19.91 -9.44 19.64
CA GLY A 300 21.13 -10.03 20.17
C GLY A 300 21.97 -10.83 19.18
N ARG A 301 21.91 -10.47 17.88
CA ARG A 301 22.67 -11.19 16.85
C ARG A 301 24.16 -10.88 17.00
N PRO A 302 25.05 -11.87 17.17
CA PRO A 302 26.49 -11.63 17.15
C PRO A 302 26.93 -11.19 15.75
N VAL A 303 27.86 -10.23 15.67
CA VAL A 303 28.49 -9.86 14.39
C VAL A 303 29.69 -10.77 14.18
N THR A 304 29.60 -11.67 13.21
CA THR A 304 30.72 -12.56 12.86
C THR A 304 31.52 -12.03 11.69
N GLU A 305 30.88 -11.31 10.77
CA GLU A 305 31.48 -10.79 9.53
C GLU A 305 31.24 -9.28 9.44
N MET A 306 32.27 -8.56 9.00
CA MET A 306 32.21 -7.13 8.67
C MET A 306 32.48 -6.96 7.18
N ARG A 307 31.78 -6.04 6.53
CA ARG A 307 32.06 -5.59 5.16
C ARG A 307 32.77 -4.25 5.26
N GLY A 308 33.87 -4.12 4.54
CA GLY A 308 34.61 -2.90 4.37
C GLY A 308 34.62 -2.45 2.92
N THR A 309 34.81 -1.15 2.73
CA THR A 309 35.00 -0.54 1.42
C THR A 309 36.31 0.22 1.41
N ALA A 310 37.11 0.04 0.38
CA ALA A 310 38.31 0.81 0.11
C ALA A 310 38.15 1.56 -1.22
N TYR A 311 38.48 2.85 -1.18
CA TYR A 311 38.49 3.73 -2.34
C TYR A 311 39.92 3.87 -2.83
N VAL A 312 40.19 3.39 -4.04
CA VAL A 312 41.54 3.25 -4.59
C VAL A 312 41.67 4.09 -5.86
N GLY A 313 42.55 5.10 -5.83
CA GLY A 313 42.99 5.81 -7.02
C GLY A 313 44.19 5.09 -7.64
N ILE A 314 44.15 4.84 -8.95
CA ILE A 314 45.24 4.23 -9.71
C ILE A 314 45.75 5.19 -10.79
N GLU A 315 47.05 5.13 -11.11
CA GLU A 315 47.77 5.97 -12.09
C GLU A 315 47.65 5.46 -13.54
N THR A 316 46.86 4.41 -13.74
CA THR A 316 46.54 3.83 -15.05
C THR A 316 45.03 3.60 -15.17
N THR A 317 44.54 3.23 -16.35
CA THR A 317 43.12 2.86 -16.52
C THR A 317 42.83 1.47 -15.93
N ALA A 318 41.61 1.26 -15.42
CA ALA A 318 41.19 -0.05 -14.91
C ALA A 318 41.30 -1.16 -15.97
N ALA A 319 41.00 -0.83 -17.24
CA ALA A 319 41.13 -1.73 -18.38
C ALA A 319 42.55 -2.28 -18.58
N SER A 320 43.59 -1.48 -18.28
CA SER A 320 44.99 -1.93 -18.38
C SER A 320 45.34 -3.02 -17.35
N LEU A 321 44.57 -3.11 -16.26
CA LEU A 321 44.68 -4.15 -15.24
C LEU A 321 43.73 -5.33 -15.51
N GLY A 322 43.08 -5.35 -16.68
CA GLY A 322 42.12 -6.39 -17.06
C GLY A 322 40.73 -6.22 -16.44
N ILE A 323 40.40 -5.04 -15.88
CA ILE A 323 39.06 -4.70 -15.41
C ILE A 323 38.34 -3.93 -16.52
N ASP A 324 37.58 -4.65 -17.34
CA ASP A 324 36.90 -4.16 -18.55
C ASP A 324 35.38 -4.03 -18.39
N THR A 325 34.84 -4.41 -17.23
CA THR A 325 33.43 -4.28 -16.86
C THR A 325 33.30 -3.34 -15.66
N VAL A 326 32.12 -2.74 -15.49
CA VAL A 326 31.83 -1.88 -14.33
C VAL A 326 32.03 -2.64 -13.02
N GLN A 327 31.56 -3.89 -12.94
CA GLN A 327 31.71 -4.75 -11.77
C GLN A 327 32.50 -6.02 -12.09
N THR A 328 33.42 -6.35 -11.19
CA THR A 328 34.15 -7.63 -11.14
C THR A 328 33.90 -8.30 -9.79
N PHE A 329 33.32 -9.48 -9.80
CA PHE A 329 33.10 -10.32 -8.63
C PHE A 329 34.23 -11.34 -8.49
N PHE A 330 34.59 -11.65 -7.26
CA PHE A 330 35.54 -12.69 -6.94
C PHE A 330 34.82 -13.82 -6.23
N GLU A 331 35.05 -15.05 -6.67
CA GLU A 331 34.60 -16.23 -5.95
C GLU A 331 35.29 -16.27 -4.58
N THR A 332 34.47 -16.44 -3.55
CA THR A 332 34.89 -16.43 -2.15
C THR A 332 34.79 -17.82 -1.54
N ALA A 333 35.75 -18.18 -0.71
CA ALA A 333 35.73 -19.42 0.05
C ALA A 333 35.41 -19.10 1.53
N PRO A 334 34.28 -19.53 2.10
CA PRO A 334 33.85 -19.13 3.44
C PRO A 334 34.90 -19.35 4.55
N GLU A 335 35.85 -20.26 4.35
CA GLU A 335 36.94 -20.57 5.26
C GLU A 335 38.09 -19.54 5.37
N HIS A 336 38.20 -18.51 4.52
CA HIS A 336 39.25 -17.49 4.70
C HIS A 336 38.77 -16.18 5.30
N ALA A 337 39.51 -15.68 6.29
CA ALA A 337 39.13 -14.61 7.18
C ALA A 337 38.91 -13.24 6.52
N ASN A 338 39.74 -12.87 5.53
CA ASN A 338 39.67 -11.59 4.84
C ASN A 338 39.77 -11.81 3.33
N GLN A 339 38.82 -11.28 2.55
CA GLN A 339 38.76 -11.48 1.10
C GLN A 339 38.18 -10.28 0.36
N VAL A 340 38.74 -9.99 -0.82
CA VAL A 340 38.12 -9.09 -1.79
C VAL A 340 36.90 -9.79 -2.39
N LEU A 341 35.77 -9.08 -2.37
CA LEU A 341 34.47 -9.56 -2.86
C LEU A 341 34.21 -9.02 -4.27
N ILE A 342 34.28 -7.70 -4.40
CA ILE A 342 33.80 -6.96 -5.57
C ILE A 342 34.73 -5.79 -5.84
N ILE A 343 34.99 -5.52 -7.11
CA ILE A 343 35.62 -4.29 -7.57
C ILE A 343 34.66 -3.60 -8.53
N THR A 344 34.39 -2.32 -8.25
CA THR A 344 33.58 -1.45 -9.09
C THR A 344 34.45 -0.35 -9.67
N ASP A 345 34.51 -0.26 -11.00
CA ASP A 345 35.20 0.81 -11.72
C ASP A 345 34.30 2.04 -11.82
N GLN A 346 34.58 3.03 -10.97
CA GLN A 346 33.81 4.27 -10.88
C GLN A 346 34.01 5.17 -12.11
N THR A 347 35.09 4.99 -12.88
CA THR A 347 35.30 5.79 -14.11
C THR A 347 34.32 5.44 -15.22
N GLN A 348 33.74 4.24 -15.20
CA GLN A 348 32.67 3.84 -16.11
C GLN A 348 31.29 4.38 -15.69
N LEU A 349 31.12 4.75 -14.41
CA LEU A 349 29.88 5.37 -13.90
C LEU A 349 29.91 6.89 -14.01
N ASP A 350 31.08 7.48 -13.71
CA ASP A 350 31.35 8.90 -13.80
C ASP A 350 32.74 9.14 -14.42
N ALA A 351 32.78 9.69 -15.63
CA ALA A 351 34.02 10.04 -16.31
C ALA A 351 34.88 11.07 -15.53
N LYS A 352 34.30 11.75 -14.53
CA LYS A 352 35.02 12.68 -13.62
C LYS A 352 35.54 12.01 -12.35
N ALA A 353 35.38 10.69 -12.20
CA ALA A 353 35.84 9.93 -11.04
C ALA A 353 37.38 9.92 -10.90
N ALA A 354 38.12 10.07 -12.00
CA ALA A 354 39.57 10.13 -12.03
C ALA A 354 40.08 11.10 -13.13
N PRO A 355 41.34 11.56 -13.06
CA PRO A 355 41.97 12.25 -14.19
C PRO A 355 42.01 11.39 -15.45
N LYS A 356 42.18 12.04 -16.62
CA LYS A 356 42.33 11.34 -17.89
C LYS A 356 43.55 10.40 -17.85
N GLY A 357 43.34 9.13 -18.18
CA GLY A 357 44.38 8.08 -18.17
C GLY A 357 44.53 7.36 -16.82
N HIS A 358 43.85 7.82 -15.77
CA HIS A 358 43.86 7.23 -14.44
C HIS A 358 42.54 6.46 -14.20
N GLY A 359 42.48 5.72 -13.09
CA GLY A 359 41.32 4.91 -12.71
C GLY A 359 40.91 5.15 -11.25
N ALA A 360 39.63 4.89 -10.95
CA ALA A 360 39.05 4.99 -9.62
C ALA A 360 38.30 3.69 -9.32
N LEU A 361 38.84 2.88 -8.41
CA LEU A 361 38.29 1.58 -8.05
C LEU A 361 37.68 1.64 -6.66
N GLN A 362 36.40 1.28 -6.54
CA GLN A 362 35.78 0.98 -5.27
C GLN A 362 35.90 -0.53 -5.03
N VAL A 363 36.65 -0.91 -4.00
CA VAL A 363 36.93 -2.30 -3.64
C VAL A 363 36.17 -2.65 -2.38
N GLU A 364 35.38 -3.71 -2.43
CA GLU A 364 34.63 -4.20 -1.28
C GLU A 364 35.19 -5.53 -0.82
N TYR A 365 35.34 -5.66 0.49
CA TYR A 365 35.97 -6.81 1.11
C TYR A 365 35.20 -7.25 2.36
N VAL A 366 35.29 -8.53 2.68
CA VAL A 366 34.83 -9.09 3.96
C VAL A 366 36.03 -9.25 4.89
N CYS A 367 35.83 -9.03 6.18
CA CYS A 367 36.83 -9.26 7.22
C CYS A 367 36.19 -9.62 8.56
N HIS A 368 36.89 -10.41 9.37
CA HIS A 368 36.52 -10.65 10.79
C HIS A 368 37.19 -9.68 11.76
N THR A 369 38.31 -9.08 11.35
CA THR A 369 39.04 -8.07 12.10
C THR A 369 39.38 -6.89 11.19
N PRO A 370 39.54 -5.68 11.72
CA PRO A 370 39.93 -4.53 10.91
C PRO A 370 41.20 -4.82 10.09
N VAL A 371 41.11 -4.59 8.79
CA VAL A 371 42.21 -4.80 7.82
C VAL A 371 43.03 -3.53 7.72
N ASP A 372 44.35 -3.64 7.87
CA ASP A 372 45.28 -2.52 7.63
C ASP A 372 45.64 -2.36 6.14
N GLU A 373 46.33 -1.27 5.79
CA GLU A 373 46.69 -0.99 4.40
C GLU A 373 47.57 -2.09 3.79
N ALA A 374 48.55 -2.65 4.52
CA ALA A 374 49.45 -3.67 3.99
C ALA A 374 48.71 -4.98 3.71
N GLN A 375 47.83 -5.40 4.62
CA GLN A 375 46.97 -6.57 4.45
C GLN A 375 46.00 -6.38 3.28
N PHE A 376 45.40 -5.20 3.15
CA PHE A 376 44.52 -4.88 2.03
C PHE A 376 45.25 -4.97 0.70
N MET A 377 46.45 -4.38 0.60
CA MET A 377 47.27 -4.43 -0.62
C MET A 377 47.63 -5.87 -0.99
N ALA A 378 48.05 -6.68 -0.03
CA ALA A 378 48.36 -8.10 -0.26
C ALA A 378 47.13 -8.89 -0.77
N MET A 379 45.94 -8.64 -0.20
CA MET A 379 44.70 -9.25 -0.69
C MET A 379 44.37 -8.81 -2.12
N LEU A 380 44.51 -7.52 -2.42
CA LEU A 380 44.17 -6.94 -3.70
C LEU A 380 45.14 -7.42 -4.80
N SER A 381 46.44 -7.44 -4.53
CA SER A 381 47.47 -7.91 -5.47
C SER A 381 47.38 -9.39 -5.80
N LYS A 382 46.90 -10.21 -4.85
CA LYS A 382 46.58 -11.62 -5.11
C LYS A 382 45.49 -11.78 -6.17
N LYS A 383 44.55 -10.83 -6.24
CA LYS A 383 43.43 -10.85 -7.19
C LYS A 383 43.73 -10.09 -8.49
N ILE A 384 44.53 -9.02 -8.42
CA ILE A 384 44.94 -8.21 -9.56
C ILE A 384 46.46 -8.08 -9.57
N PRO A 385 47.15 -8.88 -10.40
CA PRO A 385 48.60 -8.77 -10.55
C PRO A 385 49.03 -7.35 -10.91
N HIS A 386 50.15 -6.91 -10.33
CA HIS A 386 50.79 -5.60 -10.61
C HIS A 386 50.02 -4.35 -10.14
N ILE A 387 48.87 -4.49 -9.47
CA ILE A 387 48.09 -3.33 -9.02
C ILE A 387 48.85 -2.45 -8.02
N GLU A 388 49.66 -3.04 -7.14
CA GLU A 388 50.51 -2.33 -6.18
C GLU A 388 51.39 -1.25 -6.83
N ALA A 389 51.91 -1.50 -8.03
CA ALA A 389 52.83 -0.59 -8.71
C ALA A 389 52.15 0.68 -9.25
N VAL A 390 50.81 0.68 -9.34
CA VAL A 390 50.04 1.76 -9.96
C VAL A 390 49.06 2.41 -8.99
N ILE A 391 49.01 2.00 -7.73
CA ILE A 391 48.14 2.64 -6.74
C ILE A 391 48.71 4.01 -6.36
N ALA A 392 47.93 5.05 -6.63
CA ALA A 392 48.24 6.43 -6.25
C ALA A 392 47.87 6.71 -4.79
N LYS A 393 46.68 6.24 -4.37
CA LYS A 393 46.15 6.48 -3.02
C LYS A 393 45.04 5.49 -2.66
N VAL A 394 45.00 5.10 -1.38
CA VAL A 394 43.91 4.32 -0.78
C VAL A 394 43.26 5.13 0.36
N LYS A 395 41.95 4.99 0.52
CA LYS A 395 41.22 5.41 1.73
C LYS A 395 40.19 4.35 2.10
N PHE A 396 40.18 3.97 3.36
CA PHE A 396 39.18 3.05 3.90
C PHE A 396 37.91 3.78 4.30
N GLY A 397 36.77 3.19 3.96
CA GLY A 397 35.45 3.56 4.46
C GLY A 397 35.14 2.88 5.81
N PRO A 398 33.96 3.12 6.38
CA PRO A 398 33.54 2.48 7.62
C PRO A 398 33.37 0.97 7.44
N LEU A 399 33.67 0.22 8.50
CA LEU A 399 33.33 -1.19 8.59
C LEU A 399 31.88 -1.33 9.05
N VAL A 400 31.07 -2.09 8.31
CA VAL A 400 29.67 -2.33 8.65
C VAL A 400 29.43 -3.82 8.93
N PRO A 401 28.56 -4.19 9.89
CA PRO A 401 28.15 -5.57 10.08
C PRO A 401 27.60 -6.17 8.78
N TYR A 402 28.11 -7.32 8.36
CA TYR A 402 27.69 -8.00 7.14
C TYR A 402 26.99 -9.30 7.46
N ARG A 403 25.71 -9.39 7.08
CA ARG A 403 24.84 -10.48 7.48
C ARG A 403 23.80 -10.74 6.41
N GLY A 404 23.46 -12.01 6.24
CA GLY A 404 22.21 -12.37 5.59
C GLY A 404 21.02 -12.24 6.56
N GLY A 405 19.83 -12.12 6.01
CA GLY A 405 18.56 -12.03 6.70
C GLY A 405 18.15 -13.34 7.36
N HIS A 406 18.74 -14.49 7.01
CA HIS A 406 18.28 -15.79 7.50
C HIS A 406 18.36 -15.91 9.03
N HIS A 407 17.39 -16.61 9.60
CA HIS A 407 17.33 -16.90 11.03
C HIS A 407 16.61 -18.22 11.28
N PRO A 408 17.04 -19.02 12.27
CA PRO A 408 16.31 -20.23 12.70
C PRO A 408 14.85 -19.96 13.10
N TYR A 409 14.52 -18.70 13.46
CA TYR A 409 13.14 -18.28 13.68
C TYR A 409 12.27 -18.62 12.48
N TYR A 410 12.69 -18.27 11.25
CA TYR A 410 11.91 -18.47 10.03
C TYR A 410 11.71 -19.96 9.70
N GLU A 411 12.71 -20.81 9.94
CA GLU A 411 12.62 -22.26 9.68
C GLU A 411 11.56 -22.95 10.54
N ARG A 412 11.39 -22.49 11.79
CA ARG A 412 10.34 -22.96 12.70
C ARG A 412 8.94 -22.49 12.28
N GLN A 413 8.83 -21.53 11.36
CA GLN A 413 7.60 -20.84 10.99
C GLN A 413 6.98 -21.38 9.68
N LYS A 414 6.65 -22.68 9.61
CA LYS A 414 6.16 -23.31 8.36
C LYS A 414 4.67 -23.09 8.04
N SER A 415 3.87 -22.58 8.99
CA SER A 415 2.43 -22.44 8.74
C SER A 415 2.13 -21.26 7.81
N LEU A 416 1.23 -21.44 6.82
CA LEU A 416 0.80 -20.39 5.89
C LEU A 416 0.29 -19.13 6.62
N ARG A 417 -0.43 -19.29 7.74
CA ARG A 417 -0.93 -18.16 8.55
C ARG A 417 0.20 -17.29 9.09
N LEU A 418 1.34 -17.88 9.37
CA LEU A 418 2.50 -17.19 9.93
C LEU A 418 3.35 -16.55 8.84
N LEU A 419 3.48 -17.20 7.69
CA LEU A 419 4.05 -16.59 6.48
C LEU A 419 3.23 -15.38 6.03
N ASP A 420 1.88 -15.44 6.09
CA ASP A 420 1.02 -14.27 5.86
C ASP A 420 1.28 -13.13 6.86
N ARG A 421 1.52 -13.44 8.14
CA ARG A 421 1.91 -12.42 9.14
C ARG A 421 3.27 -11.79 8.83
N LEU A 422 4.24 -12.58 8.36
CA LEU A 422 5.55 -12.07 7.95
C LEU A 422 5.45 -11.20 6.70
N ASP A 423 4.67 -11.63 5.71
CA ASP A 423 4.39 -10.89 4.47
C ASP A 423 3.67 -9.55 4.74
N ARG A 424 2.84 -9.49 5.78
CA ARG A 424 2.20 -8.26 6.30
C ARG A 424 3.07 -7.45 7.26
N PHE A 425 4.36 -7.77 7.36
CA PHE A 425 5.35 -7.07 8.17
C PHE A 425 5.08 -7.06 9.69
N ASN A 426 4.22 -7.94 10.23
CA ASN A 426 3.86 -7.89 11.66
C ASN A 426 5.07 -8.05 12.61
N HIS A 427 6.14 -8.68 12.14
CA HIS A 427 7.39 -8.84 12.88
C HIS A 427 8.19 -7.52 13.03
N LEU A 428 7.81 -6.48 12.27
CA LEU A 428 8.35 -5.12 12.36
C LEU A 428 7.57 -4.25 13.36
N LYS A 429 6.52 -4.79 13.99
CA LYS A 429 5.69 -4.08 14.96
C LYS A 429 6.15 -4.40 16.38
N VAL A 430 6.82 -3.44 17.04
CA VAL A 430 7.29 -3.59 18.43
C VAL A 430 6.30 -2.95 19.42
N PHE A 431 5.84 -1.73 19.13
CA PHE A 431 4.77 -1.05 19.87
C PHE A 431 3.45 -1.07 19.09
N ASP A 432 2.32 -0.85 19.77
CA ASP A 432 1.00 -0.89 19.16
C ASP A 432 0.79 0.16 18.06
N ASN A 433 1.53 1.26 18.14
CA ASN A 433 1.51 2.40 17.22
C ASN A 433 2.86 2.68 16.57
N SER A 434 3.72 1.68 16.40
CA SER A 434 5.03 1.83 15.75
C SER A 434 5.30 0.77 14.70
N TRP A 435 6.05 1.12 13.65
CA TRP A 435 6.62 0.17 12.71
C TRP A 435 8.09 0.47 12.44
N PHE A 436 8.89 -0.59 12.37
CA PHE A 436 10.33 -0.50 12.10
C PHE A 436 10.60 -0.78 10.63
N ILE A 437 11.28 0.12 9.94
CA ILE A 437 11.57 0.01 8.51
C ILE A 437 13.06 0.25 8.25
N GLY A 438 13.63 -0.38 7.21
CA GLY A 438 15.02 -0.12 6.83
C GLY A 438 15.76 -1.33 6.28
N PRO A 439 17.05 -1.15 5.95
CA PRO A 439 17.85 -2.18 5.31
C PRO A 439 18.08 -3.42 6.20
N PHE A 440 17.99 -3.28 7.53
CA PHE A 440 18.22 -4.38 8.47
C PHE A 440 17.20 -5.53 8.36
N HIS A 441 16.02 -5.29 7.77
CA HIS A 441 14.99 -6.33 7.65
C HIS A 441 15.18 -7.24 6.42
N THR A 442 15.78 -6.70 5.36
CA THR A 442 16.02 -7.38 4.07
C THR A 442 17.36 -6.89 3.50
N PRO A 443 18.48 -7.19 4.17
CA PRO A 443 19.78 -6.70 3.73
C PRO A 443 20.12 -7.14 2.30
N GLU A 444 19.63 -8.33 1.89
CA GLU A 444 19.81 -8.86 0.54
C GLU A 444 18.94 -8.16 -0.51
N GLY A 445 17.87 -7.49 -0.09
CA GLY A 445 16.86 -6.87 -0.95
C GLY A 445 17.31 -5.56 -1.61
N GLY A 446 18.37 -4.94 -1.10
CA GLY A 446 18.91 -3.66 -1.61
C GLY A 446 17.92 -2.49 -1.48
N LEU A 447 18.12 -1.46 -2.32
CA LEU A 447 17.31 -0.23 -2.30
C LEU A 447 15.84 -0.44 -2.69
N LEU A 448 15.57 -1.38 -3.61
CA LEU A 448 14.20 -1.73 -4.00
C LEU A 448 13.40 -2.23 -2.78
N ALA A 449 13.96 -3.13 -1.98
CA ALA A 449 13.27 -3.63 -0.80
C ALA A 449 13.06 -2.52 0.25
N GLN A 450 13.99 -1.57 0.38
CA GLN A 450 13.82 -0.38 1.22
C GLN A 450 12.67 0.52 0.73
N LEU A 451 12.57 0.74 -0.58
CA LEU A 451 11.45 1.48 -1.18
C LEU A 451 10.12 0.79 -0.88
N MET A 452 10.07 -0.51 -1.15
CA MET A 452 8.86 -1.32 -1.01
C MET A 452 8.38 -1.35 0.43
N VAL A 453 9.28 -1.60 1.39
CA VAL A 453 8.89 -1.62 2.82
C VAL A 453 8.40 -0.24 3.27
N GLY A 454 9.06 0.84 2.84
CA GLY A 454 8.63 2.21 3.17
C GLY A 454 7.20 2.51 2.68
N VAL A 455 6.93 2.27 1.40
CA VAL A 455 5.62 2.52 0.77
C VAL A 455 4.54 1.58 1.34
N GLU A 456 4.83 0.29 1.44
CA GLU A 456 3.83 -0.69 1.87
C GLU A 456 3.48 -0.58 3.36
N VAL A 457 4.46 -0.35 4.23
CA VAL A 457 4.21 -0.09 5.66
C VAL A 457 3.49 1.26 5.83
N GLY A 458 3.85 2.28 5.04
CA GLY A 458 3.09 3.53 4.96
C GLY A 458 1.61 3.30 4.63
N ASN A 459 1.31 2.41 3.68
CA ASN A 459 -0.07 2.07 3.32
C ASN A 459 -0.83 1.33 4.44
N LEU A 460 -0.14 0.44 5.16
CA LEU A 460 -0.70 -0.23 6.35
C LEU A 460 -1.01 0.77 7.47
N LEU A 461 -0.09 1.70 7.72
CA LEU A 461 -0.27 2.77 8.70
C LEU A 461 -1.42 3.70 8.35
N ARG A 462 -1.53 4.14 7.10
CA ARG A 462 -2.66 4.96 6.64
C ARG A 462 -4.00 4.27 6.93
N SER A 463 -4.09 2.98 6.64
CA SER A 463 -5.31 2.20 6.91
C SER A 463 -5.69 2.17 8.40
N SER A 464 -4.72 2.37 9.31
CA SER A 464 -4.98 2.50 10.75
C SER A 464 -5.35 3.92 11.19
N LEU A 465 -4.99 4.94 10.41
CA LEU A 465 -5.31 6.36 10.63
C LEU A 465 -6.68 6.73 10.04
N ASP A 466 -7.04 6.16 8.89
CA ASP A 466 -8.30 6.38 8.15
C ASP A 466 -9.56 5.81 8.83
N MET A 467 -9.48 5.31 10.07
CA MET A 467 -10.64 4.85 10.86
C MET A 467 -11.09 6.00 11.77
N PRO A 468 -12.08 6.83 11.39
CA PRO A 468 -12.54 7.89 12.26
C PRO A 468 -13.30 7.25 13.41
N ALA A 469 -12.85 7.48 14.64
CA ALA A 469 -13.63 7.13 15.83
C ALA A 469 -14.98 7.89 15.89
N SER A 470 -15.15 8.95 15.09
CA SER A 470 -16.28 9.88 15.11
C SER A 470 -17.35 9.65 14.02
N ILE A 471 -17.06 8.90 12.96
CA ILE A 471 -18.02 8.62 11.88
C ILE A 471 -18.41 7.15 11.98
N GLY A 472 -19.40 6.89 12.83
CA GLY A 472 -20.01 5.57 12.99
C GLY A 472 -20.47 5.02 11.64
N ALA A 473 -20.03 3.80 11.32
CA ALA A 473 -20.20 3.06 10.07
C ALA A 473 -19.39 3.60 8.86
N SER A 474 -18.37 2.81 8.48
CA SER A 474 -17.55 2.95 7.27
C SER A 474 -18.43 3.06 6.00
N ILE A 475 -18.65 4.28 5.51
CA ILE A 475 -19.23 4.51 4.18
C ILE A 475 -18.23 4.02 3.14
N PRO A 476 -18.64 3.21 2.15
CA PRO A 476 -17.79 2.89 1.01
C PRO A 476 -17.40 4.17 0.23
N VAL A 477 -16.13 4.33 -0.11
CA VAL A 477 -15.63 5.48 -0.88
C VAL A 477 -16.37 5.64 -2.21
N GLU A 478 -16.78 4.53 -2.83
CA GLU A 478 -17.57 4.54 -4.06
C GLU A 478 -18.91 5.28 -3.90
N MET A 479 -19.52 5.17 -2.72
CA MET A 479 -20.77 5.87 -2.40
C MET A 479 -20.50 7.38 -2.30
N LEU A 480 -19.42 7.78 -1.63
CA LEU A 480 -19.02 9.18 -1.53
C LEU A 480 -18.71 9.80 -2.90
N ILE A 481 -18.00 9.08 -3.76
CA ILE A 481 -17.73 9.51 -5.14
C ILE A 481 -19.03 9.68 -5.92
N ALA A 482 -19.96 8.73 -5.82
CA ALA A 482 -21.24 8.81 -6.53
C ALA A 482 -22.11 9.98 -6.04
N ILE A 483 -22.07 10.28 -4.74
CA ILE A 483 -22.76 11.45 -4.17
C ILE A 483 -22.11 12.75 -4.63
N ALA A 484 -20.78 12.81 -4.61
CA ALA A 484 -20.02 13.93 -5.11
C ALA A 484 -20.42 14.22 -6.57
N ALA A 485 -20.51 13.19 -7.41
CA ALA A 485 -20.86 13.33 -8.81
C ALA A 485 -22.27 13.89 -9.07
N GLU A 486 -23.24 13.63 -8.20
CA GLU A 486 -24.58 14.21 -8.32
C GLU A 486 -24.67 15.64 -7.75
N ARG A 487 -23.64 16.12 -7.04
CA ARG A 487 -23.53 17.49 -6.52
C ARG A 487 -22.82 18.47 -7.45
N LEU A 488 -22.27 17.99 -8.56
CA LEU A 488 -21.74 18.87 -9.60
C LEU A 488 -22.87 19.64 -10.27
N ASP A 489 -22.68 20.96 -10.37
CA ASP A 489 -23.48 21.80 -11.24
C ASP A 489 -23.15 21.47 -12.70
N ARG A 490 -24.09 20.76 -13.34
CA ARG A 490 -23.97 20.37 -14.73
C ARG A 490 -23.90 21.54 -15.69
N ASN A 491 -24.33 22.74 -15.29
CA ASN A 491 -24.21 23.92 -16.14
C ASN A 491 -22.75 24.36 -16.28
N VAL A 492 -21.94 24.18 -15.23
CA VAL A 492 -20.51 24.52 -15.23
C VAL A 492 -19.73 23.52 -16.09
N THR A 493 -20.12 22.24 -16.06
CA THR A 493 -19.43 21.17 -16.80
C THR A 493 -20.05 20.82 -18.15
N ALA A 494 -21.06 21.56 -18.62
CA ALA A 494 -21.84 21.21 -19.82
C ALA A 494 -21.03 21.18 -21.12
N SER A 495 -19.98 22.01 -21.23
CA SER A 495 -19.12 22.11 -22.41
C SER A 495 -17.79 21.36 -22.25
N TRP A 496 -17.63 20.60 -21.17
CA TRP A 496 -16.34 20.00 -20.84
C TRP A 496 -16.05 18.76 -21.67
N THR A 497 -14.85 18.73 -22.24
CA THR A 497 -14.21 17.55 -22.85
C THR A 497 -12.88 17.33 -22.14
N LYS A 498 -12.96 16.94 -20.87
CA LYS A 498 -11.82 16.93 -19.92
C LYS A 498 -11.86 15.70 -19.03
N THR A 499 -10.69 15.29 -18.59
CA THR A 499 -10.48 14.12 -17.74
C THR A 499 -9.80 14.53 -16.43
N VAL A 500 -10.51 14.35 -15.32
CA VAL A 500 -10.02 14.64 -13.97
C VAL A 500 -9.73 13.32 -13.27
N ALA A 501 -8.46 13.01 -13.02
CA ALA A 501 -8.09 11.91 -12.14
C ALA A 501 -8.12 12.39 -10.69
N TRP A 502 -8.79 11.65 -9.82
CA TRP A 502 -8.83 11.95 -8.39
C TRP A 502 -8.37 10.77 -7.56
N ARG A 503 -7.32 11.00 -6.78
CA ARG A 503 -6.84 10.14 -5.72
C ARG A 503 -7.49 10.52 -4.38
N ILE A 504 -8.41 9.69 -3.90
CA ILE A 504 -9.09 9.86 -2.61
C ILE A 504 -8.56 8.76 -1.68
N GLY A 505 -7.59 9.11 -0.83
CA GLY A 505 -6.77 8.13 -0.12
C GLY A 505 -6.14 7.10 -1.08
N PRO A 506 -6.37 5.79 -0.92
CA PRO A 506 -5.84 4.76 -1.84
C PRO A 506 -6.59 4.65 -3.17
N ARG A 507 -7.79 5.23 -3.27
CA ARG A 507 -8.68 4.97 -4.38
C ARG A 507 -8.45 6.01 -5.46
N PHE A 508 -8.15 5.51 -6.65
CA PHE A 508 -8.16 6.32 -7.86
C PHE A 508 -9.53 6.22 -8.52
N CYS A 509 -10.07 7.37 -8.90
CA CYS A 509 -11.25 7.47 -9.73
C CYS A 509 -10.97 8.49 -10.83
N THR A 510 -11.36 8.16 -12.06
CA THR A 510 -11.27 9.10 -13.18
C THR A 510 -12.68 9.60 -13.50
N TRP A 511 -12.81 10.91 -13.58
CA TRP A 511 -14.03 11.63 -13.94
C TRP A 511 -13.84 12.14 -15.37
N ALA A 512 -14.50 11.48 -16.31
CA ALA A 512 -14.40 11.82 -17.71
C ALA A 512 -15.66 12.59 -18.13
N PHE A 513 -15.46 13.81 -18.59
CA PHE A 513 -16.49 14.69 -19.12
C PHE A 513 -16.40 14.69 -20.64
N TYR A 514 -17.51 14.40 -21.31
CA TYR A 514 -17.64 14.45 -22.76
C TYR A 514 -18.96 15.14 -23.10
N GLU A 515 -18.90 16.37 -23.63
CA GLU A 515 -20.09 17.16 -24.04
C GLU A 515 -21.16 17.26 -22.92
N GLY A 516 -20.71 17.40 -21.68
CA GLY A 516 -21.60 17.51 -20.51
C GLY A 516 -22.04 16.18 -19.90
N ASP A 517 -21.73 15.05 -20.54
CA ASP A 517 -21.92 13.73 -19.94
C ASP A 517 -20.73 13.34 -19.06
N LEU A 518 -21.03 12.99 -17.81
CA LEU A 518 -20.05 12.53 -16.83
C LEU A 518 -20.05 11.00 -16.76
N THR A 519 -18.89 10.40 -17.03
CA THR A 519 -18.64 8.98 -16.76
C THR A 519 -17.55 8.82 -15.70
N LEU A 520 -17.82 7.99 -14.69
CA LEU A 520 -16.88 7.66 -13.63
C LEU A 520 -16.21 6.31 -13.89
N TYR A 521 -14.89 6.26 -13.77
CA TYR A 521 -14.09 5.04 -13.89
C TYR A 521 -13.30 4.74 -12.61
N HIS A 522 -13.10 3.45 -12.34
CA HIS A 522 -12.11 3.01 -11.35
C HIS A 522 -10.69 3.07 -11.90
N GLY A 523 -9.75 3.64 -11.14
CA GLY A 523 -8.33 3.72 -11.52
C GLY A 523 -7.97 5.02 -12.26
N LEU A 524 -6.68 5.16 -12.53
CA LEU A 524 -6.16 6.02 -13.61
C LEU A 524 -6.47 5.29 -14.92
N GLY A 525 -7.18 5.93 -15.85
CA GLY A 525 -7.38 5.37 -17.19
C GLY A 525 -6.06 5.26 -17.97
N ASP A 526 -6.11 4.69 -19.17
CA ASP A 526 -4.94 4.59 -20.07
C ASP A 526 -4.51 5.94 -20.66
N GLU A 527 -5.41 6.92 -20.62
CA GLU A 527 -5.16 8.29 -21.07
C GLU A 527 -4.59 9.12 -19.91
N THR A 528 -3.59 9.96 -20.23
CA THR A 528 -3.05 10.92 -19.27
C THR A 528 -4.15 11.92 -18.92
N PRO A 529 -4.51 12.07 -17.63
CA PRO A 529 -5.57 12.98 -17.23
C PRO A 529 -5.13 14.43 -17.44
N ASP A 530 -6.07 15.31 -17.83
CA ASP A 530 -5.83 16.76 -17.94
C ASP A 530 -5.42 17.37 -16.59
N VAL A 531 -5.99 16.83 -15.51
CA VAL A 531 -5.70 17.23 -14.14
C VAL A 531 -5.78 16.03 -13.21
N SER A 532 -4.84 15.97 -12.27
CA SER A 532 -4.81 15.01 -11.17
C SER A 532 -4.96 15.74 -9.84
N LEU A 533 -5.97 15.35 -9.08
CA LEU A 533 -6.25 15.83 -7.72
C LEU A 533 -5.93 14.72 -6.71
N SER A 534 -5.45 15.06 -5.53
CA SER A 534 -5.24 14.12 -4.43
C SER A 534 -5.69 14.71 -3.09
N CYS A 535 -6.37 13.91 -2.27
CA CYS A 535 -6.68 14.30 -0.89
C CYS A 535 -6.86 13.08 0.01
N GLY A 536 -6.75 13.27 1.32
CA GLY A 536 -7.09 12.25 2.31
C GLY A 536 -8.59 11.91 2.30
N LEU A 537 -8.96 10.70 2.74
CA LEU A 537 -10.36 10.27 2.78
C LEU A 537 -11.20 11.17 3.70
N GLU A 538 -10.66 11.55 4.86
CA GLU A 538 -11.36 12.44 5.80
C GLU A 538 -11.63 13.81 5.16
N THR A 539 -10.62 14.40 4.50
CA THR A 539 -10.76 15.66 3.77
C THR A 539 -11.85 15.55 2.71
N PHE A 540 -11.86 14.46 1.93
CA PHE A 540 -12.89 14.21 0.93
C PHE A 540 -14.29 14.06 1.56
N VAL A 541 -14.42 13.34 2.68
CA VAL A 541 -15.70 13.19 3.41
C VAL A 541 -16.19 14.55 3.90
N GLN A 542 -15.33 15.36 4.52
CA GLN A 542 -15.69 16.68 5.03
C GLN A 542 -16.11 17.62 3.90
N TRP A 543 -15.45 17.54 2.74
CA TRP A 543 -15.81 18.30 1.55
C TRP A 543 -17.15 17.86 0.96
N VAL A 544 -17.34 16.56 0.71
CA VAL A 544 -18.62 16.01 0.21
C VAL A 544 -19.77 16.31 1.16
N ALA A 545 -19.50 16.37 2.47
CA ALA A 545 -20.48 16.73 3.48
C ALA A 545 -20.82 18.23 3.53
N GLY A 546 -20.08 19.08 2.82
CA GLY A 546 -20.20 20.54 2.88
C GLY A 546 -19.74 21.13 4.22
N ILE A 547 -18.91 20.40 4.97
CA ILE A 547 -18.30 20.87 6.23
C ILE A 547 -17.12 21.78 5.92
N ARG A 548 -16.33 21.44 4.89
CA ARG A 548 -15.29 22.30 4.33
C ARG A 548 -15.75 22.90 3.01
N THR A 549 -15.46 24.17 2.80
CA THR A 549 -15.71 24.83 1.51
C THR A 549 -14.61 24.45 0.51
N THR A 550 -14.88 24.66 -0.77
CA THR A 550 -13.86 24.53 -1.82
C THR A 550 -12.70 25.51 -1.60
N GLU A 551 -12.99 26.73 -1.15
CA GLU A 551 -11.98 27.75 -0.82
C GLU A 551 -11.04 27.29 0.32
N ASP A 552 -11.59 26.66 1.37
CA ASP A 552 -10.81 26.12 2.49
C ASP A 552 -9.85 24.99 2.06
N LEU A 553 -10.22 24.24 1.02
CA LEU A 553 -9.40 23.14 0.50
C LEU A 553 -8.24 23.65 -0.35
N LEU A 554 -8.49 24.70 -1.13
CA LEU A 554 -7.49 25.35 -1.97
C LEU A 554 -6.52 26.21 -1.15
N ALA A 555 -6.99 26.87 -0.08
CA ALA A 555 -6.16 27.79 0.71
C ALA A 555 -5.21 27.11 1.70
N ARG A 556 -5.38 25.82 1.98
CA ARG A 556 -4.59 25.06 2.98
C ARG A 556 -3.72 23.96 2.38
N ASP A 557 -3.55 23.94 1.05
CA ASP A 557 -2.89 22.84 0.32
C ASP A 557 -3.45 21.44 0.68
N ALA A 558 -4.72 21.39 1.11
CA ALA A 558 -5.36 20.14 1.55
C ALA A 558 -5.70 19.20 0.36
N ILE A 559 -5.59 19.72 -0.87
CA ILE A 559 -5.70 18.97 -2.11
C ILE A 559 -4.39 19.14 -2.88
N GLY A 560 -3.69 18.04 -3.11
CA GLY A 560 -2.56 18.01 -4.04
C GLY A 560 -3.07 18.13 -5.47
N LEU A 561 -2.41 18.97 -6.27
CA LEU A 561 -2.83 19.31 -7.63
C LEU A 561 -1.66 19.14 -8.59
N LYS A 562 -1.86 18.37 -9.67
CA LYS A 562 -0.89 18.18 -10.76
C LYS A 562 -1.61 18.27 -12.10
N GLY A 563 -1.17 19.15 -12.99
CA GLY A 563 -1.80 19.37 -14.30
C GLY A 563 -2.40 20.78 -14.44
N ASP A 564 -3.48 20.91 -15.22
CA ASP A 564 -4.11 22.20 -15.51
C ASP A 564 -4.83 22.79 -14.27
N VAL A 565 -4.24 23.83 -13.69
CA VAL A 565 -4.76 24.53 -12.50
C VAL A 565 -6.13 25.16 -12.77
N SER A 566 -6.35 25.69 -13.98
CA SER A 566 -7.63 26.32 -14.32
C SER A 566 -8.75 25.28 -14.41
N CYS A 567 -8.45 24.11 -14.97
CA CYS A 567 -9.36 22.96 -14.98
C CYS A 567 -9.66 22.46 -13.57
N ALA A 568 -8.66 22.41 -12.69
CA ALA A 568 -8.81 22.00 -11.30
C ALA A 568 -9.76 22.93 -10.52
N GLN A 569 -9.53 24.24 -10.63
CA GLN A 569 -10.35 25.25 -9.95
C GLN A 569 -11.78 25.21 -10.44
N ALA A 570 -11.99 25.21 -11.76
CA ALA A 570 -13.33 25.13 -12.33
C ALA A 570 -14.06 23.83 -11.93
N PHE A 571 -13.33 22.72 -11.76
CA PHE A 571 -13.92 21.44 -11.33
C PHE A 571 -14.37 21.50 -9.87
N LEU A 572 -13.56 22.10 -9.00
CA LEU A 572 -13.87 22.24 -7.58
C LEU A 572 -14.95 23.31 -7.33
N GLU A 573 -15.00 24.37 -8.13
CA GLU A 573 -16.05 25.42 -8.09
C GLU A 573 -17.40 24.90 -8.58
N ALA A 574 -17.41 23.93 -9.51
CA ALA A 574 -18.63 23.30 -9.98
C ALA A 574 -19.37 22.50 -8.88
N PHE A 575 -18.77 22.30 -7.69
CA PHE A 575 -19.43 21.63 -6.58
C PHE A 575 -20.31 22.59 -5.78
N VAL A 576 -21.63 22.36 -5.83
CA VAL A 576 -22.59 23.11 -5.02
C VAL A 576 -22.61 22.52 -3.61
N ALA A 577 -21.87 23.16 -2.69
CA ALA A 577 -21.85 22.78 -1.28
C ALA A 577 -23.13 23.23 -0.58
N GLU A 578 -24.21 22.47 -0.69
CA GLU A 578 -25.30 22.58 0.30
C GLU A 578 -24.82 21.92 1.61
N PRO A 579 -24.69 22.68 2.72
CA PRO A 579 -24.26 22.13 3.99
C PRO A 579 -25.27 21.09 4.46
N LEU A 580 -24.79 19.88 4.75
CA LEU A 580 -25.65 18.87 5.35
C LEU A 580 -26.07 19.39 6.74
N SER A 581 -27.38 19.63 6.91
CA SER A 581 -27.96 20.11 8.17
C SER A 581 -27.76 19.06 9.28
N LEU A 582 -26.64 19.16 9.99
CA LEU A 582 -26.31 18.28 11.13
C LEU A 582 -27.28 18.44 12.32
N LYS A 583 -28.09 19.52 12.35
CA LYS A 583 -29.09 19.77 13.39
C LYS A 583 -30.49 19.45 12.88
N GLN A 584 -31.06 18.32 13.29
CA GLN A 584 -32.53 18.24 13.44
C GLN A 584 -32.95 17.47 14.70
N PRO A 585 -33.84 18.04 15.55
CA PRO A 585 -34.33 17.46 16.80
C PRO A 585 -35.51 16.47 16.63
N HIS A 586 -35.96 16.15 15.41
CA HIS A 586 -37.13 15.28 15.19
C HIS A 586 -36.84 13.76 15.31
N ARG A 587 -35.67 13.41 15.85
CA ARG A 587 -35.06 12.07 15.93
C ARG A 587 -35.84 11.06 16.76
N VAL A 588 -36.34 11.48 17.92
CA VAL A 588 -37.11 10.62 18.82
C VAL A 588 -38.50 10.37 18.22
N LEU A 589 -39.12 11.39 17.62
CA LEU A 589 -40.45 11.29 17.02
C LEU A 589 -40.48 10.32 15.83
N GLY A 590 -39.45 10.30 14.97
CA GLY A 590 -39.36 9.36 13.86
C GLY A 590 -39.27 7.89 14.31
N ARG A 591 -38.44 7.62 15.32
CA ARG A 591 -38.28 6.27 15.92
C ARG A 591 -39.55 5.79 16.60
N VAL A 592 -40.17 6.66 17.40
CA VAL A 592 -41.45 6.38 18.06
C VAL A 592 -42.54 6.18 17.02
N SER A 593 -42.60 7.00 15.96
CA SER A 593 -43.60 6.87 14.89
C SER A 593 -43.48 5.54 14.13
N LEU A 594 -42.26 5.08 13.81
CA LEU A 594 -42.05 3.79 13.15
C LEU A 594 -42.48 2.63 14.06
N LEU A 595 -42.01 2.62 15.31
CA LEU A 595 -42.37 1.59 16.29
C LEU A 595 -43.88 1.54 16.54
N LEU A 596 -44.52 2.70 16.73
CA LEU A 596 -45.97 2.79 16.90
C LEU A 596 -46.72 2.22 15.69
N SER A 597 -46.21 2.47 14.47
CA SER A 597 -46.81 1.93 13.24
C SER A 597 -46.69 0.41 13.14
N ILE A 598 -45.54 -0.14 13.54
CA ILE A 598 -45.31 -1.59 13.57
C ILE A 598 -46.22 -2.24 14.63
N ILE A 599 -46.32 -1.64 15.82
CA ILE A 599 -47.18 -2.13 16.91
C ILE A 599 -48.66 -2.11 16.49
N LEU A 600 -49.14 -0.99 15.94
CA LEU A 600 -50.52 -0.87 15.44
C LEU A 600 -50.81 -1.90 14.35
N PHE A 601 -49.83 -2.19 13.48
CA PHE A 601 -49.96 -3.19 12.44
C PHE A 601 -50.01 -4.62 13.00
N ILE A 602 -49.13 -4.97 13.94
CA ILE A 602 -49.13 -6.28 14.62
C ILE A 602 -50.46 -6.47 15.37
N ALA A 603 -50.94 -5.44 16.06
CA ALA A 603 -52.22 -5.47 16.76
C ALA A 603 -53.40 -5.68 15.79
N ALA A 604 -53.39 -5.01 14.63
CA ALA A 604 -54.40 -5.20 13.60
C ALA A 604 -54.37 -6.63 13.00
N LEU A 605 -53.19 -7.15 12.68
CA LEU A 605 -53.00 -8.53 12.21
C LEU A 605 -53.51 -9.56 13.23
N TRP A 606 -53.16 -9.37 14.50
CA TRP A 606 -53.59 -10.24 15.58
C TRP A 606 -55.12 -10.19 15.76
N TRP A 607 -55.71 -9.00 15.69
CA TRP A 607 -57.15 -8.82 15.79
C TRP A 607 -57.91 -9.41 14.59
N GLN A 608 -57.36 -9.31 13.38
CA GLN A 608 -57.99 -9.88 12.19
C GLN A 608 -57.96 -11.41 12.19
N THR A 609 -56.86 -11.99 12.69
CA THR A 609 -56.71 -13.45 12.78
C THR A 609 -57.57 -14.08 13.88
N HIS A 610 -57.86 -13.35 14.96
CA HIS A 610 -58.58 -13.89 16.12
C HIS A 610 -60.02 -13.37 16.29
N GLY A 611 -60.35 -12.21 15.72
CA GLY A 611 -61.56 -11.47 16.06
C GLY A 611 -62.74 -11.57 15.09
N GLN A 612 -62.62 -12.27 13.94
CA GLN A 612 -63.63 -12.32 12.86
C GLN A 612 -64.39 -11.00 12.59
N THR A 613 -63.74 -9.85 12.81
CA THR A 613 -64.43 -8.56 12.81
C THR A 613 -64.12 -7.81 11.51
N PRO A 614 -65.14 -7.38 10.75
CA PRO A 614 -64.96 -6.72 9.46
C PRO A 614 -64.33 -5.32 9.55
N TYR A 615 -64.09 -4.81 10.76
CA TYR A 615 -63.67 -3.43 11.02
C TYR A 615 -62.15 -3.21 11.09
N VAL A 616 -61.33 -4.28 11.04
CA VAL A 616 -59.86 -4.15 11.14
C VAL A 616 -59.26 -3.29 10.01
N PRO A 617 -59.69 -3.40 8.74
CA PRO A 617 -59.19 -2.53 7.69
C PRO A 617 -59.51 -1.06 7.93
N ALA A 618 -60.69 -0.75 8.49
CA ALA A 618 -61.08 0.62 8.84
C ALA A 618 -60.19 1.18 9.96
N LEU A 619 -59.82 0.36 10.96
CA LEU A 619 -58.88 0.71 12.03
C LEU A 619 -57.45 0.95 11.49
N LEU A 620 -56.98 0.11 10.56
CA LEU A 620 -55.68 0.28 9.90
C LEU A 620 -55.62 1.57 9.06
N VAL A 621 -56.65 1.83 8.27
CA VAL A 621 -56.75 3.05 7.47
C VAL A 621 -56.82 4.27 8.37
N SER A 622 -57.66 4.28 9.39
CA SER A 622 -57.75 5.40 10.32
C SER A 622 -56.46 5.63 11.09
N GLY A 623 -55.73 4.58 11.46
CA GLY A 623 -54.38 4.68 12.03
C GLY A 623 -53.35 5.27 11.06
N LEU A 624 -53.36 4.85 9.79
CA LEU A 624 -52.48 5.39 8.74
C LEU A 624 -52.79 6.86 8.42
N VAL A 625 -54.07 7.24 8.37
CA VAL A 625 -54.52 8.61 8.15
C VAL A 625 -54.18 9.50 9.35
N ALA A 626 -54.45 9.04 10.58
CA ALA A 626 -54.09 9.77 11.80
C ALA A 626 -52.57 9.99 11.89
N LYS A 627 -51.77 8.98 11.51
CA LYS A 627 -50.32 9.11 11.39
C LYS A 627 -49.91 10.11 10.32
N GLY A 628 -50.50 10.03 9.12
CA GLY A 628 -50.20 10.95 8.02
C GLY A 628 -50.51 12.39 8.38
N LEU A 629 -51.61 12.63 9.10
CA LEU A 629 -51.98 13.92 9.67
C LEU A 629 -51.00 14.36 10.75
N ALA A 630 -50.67 13.51 11.72
CA ALA A 630 -49.66 13.83 12.74
C ALA A 630 -48.29 14.18 12.11
N GLN A 631 -47.90 13.46 11.05
CA GLN A 631 -46.68 13.74 10.31
C GLN A 631 -46.77 15.03 9.48
N SER A 632 -47.92 15.37 8.90
CA SER A 632 -48.08 16.63 8.16
C SER A 632 -48.02 17.85 9.09
N PHE A 633 -48.54 17.74 10.31
CA PHE A 633 -48.40 18.76 11.35
C PHE A 633 -46.96 18.96 11.83
N VAL A 634 -46.15 17.89 11.85
CA VAL A 634 -44.76 17.94 12.34
C VAL A 634 -43.75 18.29 11.23
N PHE A 635 -43.92 17.77 10.01
CA PHE A 635 -42.93 17.82 8.93
C PHE A 635 -43.29 18.77 7.77
N LYS A 636 -44.37 19.55 7.89
CA LYS A 636 -44.84 20.60 6.94
C LYS A 636 -45.16 20.16 5.50
N LYS A 637 -44.84 18.93 5.07
CA LYS A 637 -45.31 18.34 3.81
C LYS A 637 -45.70 16.87 4.02
N PRO A 638 -46.98 16.47 3.87
CA PRO A 638 -47.32 15.06 3.83
C PRO A 638 -46.69 14.42 2.58
N PRO A 639 -46.04 13.25 2.70
CA PRO A 639 -45.63 12.50 1.52
C PRO A 639 -46.89 12.13 0.74
N TRP A 640 -47.03 12.63 -0.48
CA TRP A 640 -48.17 12.29 -1.37
C TRP A 640 -48.36 10.77 -1.53
N LEU A 641 -47.27 10.02 -1.36
CA LEU A 641 -47.22 8.57 -1.37
C LEU A 641 -47.98 7.92 -0.20
N ASP A 642 -47.97 8.54 0.99
CA ASP A 642 -48.70 8.06 2.17
C ASP A 642 -50.21 8.21 1.95
N GLY A 643 -50.63 9.32 1.33
CA GLY A 643 -52.02 9.54 0.92
C GLY A 643 -52.47 8.61 -0.20
N GLY A 644 -51.62 8.40 -1.21
CA GLY A 644 -51.89 7.47 -2.31
C GLY A 644 -52.03 6.01 -1.85
N MET A 645 -51.21 5.57 -0.90
CA MET A 645 -51.29 4.23 -0.33
C MET A 645 -52.52 4.04 0.56
N ALA A 646 -52.88 5.04 1.37
CA ALA A 646 -54.11 5.00 2.15
C ALA A 646 -55.35 4.91 1.23
N ALA A 647 -55.35 5.67 0.12
CA ALA A 647 -56.40 5.61 -0.89
C ALA A 647 -56.45 4.24 -1.60
N LEU A 648 -55.30 3.65 -1.93
CA LEU A 648 -55.22 2.32 -2.54
C LEU A 648 -55.74 1.22 -1.58
N VAL A 649 -55.35 1.28 -0.31
CA VAL A 649 -55.83 0.34 0.73
C VAL A 649 -57.35 0.47 0.92
N LEU A 650 -57.87 1.70 0.94
CA LEU A 650 -59.31 1.98 0.97
C LEU A 650 -60.04 1.44 -0.26
N LEU A 651 -59.45 1.61 -1.44
CA LEU A 651 -60.02 1.13 -2.70
C LEU A 651 -60.05 -0.40 -2.74
N LEU A 652 -58.96 -1.06 -2.35
CA LEU A 652 -58.91 -2.53 -2.24
C LEU A 652 -59.89 -3.07 -1.19
N TRP A 653 -60.07 -2.35 -0.08
CA TRP A 653 -61.07 -2.70 0.93
C TRP A 653 -62.51 -2.52 0.42
N GLY A 654 -62.80 -1.41 -0.28
CA GLY A 654 -64.11 -1.15 -0.89
C GLY A 654 -64.49 -2.15 -1.99
N LEU A 655 -63.49 -2.79 -2.62
CA LEU A 655 -63.69 -3.87 -3.59
C LEU A 655 -63.94 -5.24 -2.92
N GLN A 656 -63.68 -5.40 -1.63
CA GLN A 656 -63.82 -6.69 -0.92
C GLN A 656 -65.23 -7.31 -1.03
N PRO A 657 -66.35 -6.56 -0.96
CA PRO A 657 -67.69 -7.11 -1.14
C PRO A 657 -67.96 -7.58 -2.58
N ILE A 658 -67.29 -6.97 -3.57
CA ILE A 658 -67.47 -7.27 -5.00
C ILE A 658 -66.72 -8.54 -5.37
N VAL A 659 -65.67 -8.90 -4.63
CA VAL A 659 -64.90 -10.12 -4.83
C VAL A 659 -65.16 -11.13 -3.71
N SER A 660 -66.41 -11.59 -3.60
CA SER A 660 -66.89 -12.49 -2.55
C SER A 660 -66.17 -13.85 -2.46
N ASN A 661 -65.30 -14.18 -3.41
CA ASN A 661 -64.54 -15.44 -3.46
C ASN A 661 -63.05 -15.29 -3.12
N ILE A 662 -62.55 -14.08 -2.81
CA ILE A 662 -61.18 -13.91 -2.35
C ILE A 662 -61.13 -14.23 -0.85
N SER A 663 -60.35 -15.26 -0.47
CA SER A 663 -60.22 -15.66 0.93
C SER A 663 -59.66 -14.51 1.77
N ALA A 664 -60.09 -14.39 3.03
CA ALA A 664 -59.59 -13.37 3.96
C ALA A 664 -58.05 -13.36 4.06
N TRP A 665 -57.41 -14.52 3.83
CA TRP A 665 -55.98 -14.70 3.78
C TRP A 665 -55.30 -14.02 2.59
N VAL A 666 -55.96 -13.94 1.44
CA VAL A 666 -55.44 -13.24 0.25
C VAL A 666 -55.45 -11.73 0.47
N THR A 667 -56.56 -11.19 0.97
CA THR A 667 -56.64 -9.76 1.33
C THR A 667 -55.59 -9.40 2.38
N LEU A 668 -55.40 -10.27 3.38
CA LEU A 668 -54.37 -10.10 4.40
C LEU A 668 -52.95 -10.14 3.81
N SER A 669 -52.67 -11.08 2.90
CA SER A 669 -51.36 -11.21 2.25
C SER A 669 -51.04 -10.02 1.35
N LEU A 670 -52.04 -9.49 0.65
CA LEU A 670 -51.91 -8.32 -0.22
C LEU A 670 -51.69 -7.04 0.61
N MET A 671 -52.39 -6.91 1.74
CA MET A 671 -52.15 -5.85 2.71
C MET A 671 -50.75 -5.95 3.34
N ILE A 672 -50.30 -7.14 3.74
CA ILE A 672 -48.92 -7.37 4.23
C ILE A 672 -47.91 -6.99 3.15
N GLY A 673 -48.09 -7.42 1.90
CA GLY A 673 -47.18 -7.11 0.80
C GLY A 673 -47.06 -5.62 0.51
N LEU A 674 -48.19 -4.90 0.45
CA LEU A 674 -48.22 -3.44 0.27
C LEU A 674 -47.61 -2.69 1.45
N LEU A 675 -47.84 -3.16 2.67
CA LEU A 675 -47.37 -2.52 3.88
C LEU A 675 -45.88 -2.77 4.11
N VAL A 676 -45.40 -3.99 3.88
CA VAL A 676 -43.98 -4.34 3.86
C VAL A 676 -43.26 -3.51 2.80
N SER A 677 -43.81 -3.40 1.58
CA SER A 677 -43.25 -2.53 0.52
C SER A 677 -43.21 -1.04 0.90
N PHE A 678 -44.13 -0.58 1.75
CA PHE A 678 -44.19 0.80 2.25
C PHE A 678 -43.17 1.06 3.38
N PHE A 679 -42.96 0.11 4.29
CA PHE A 679 -42.02 0.25 5.41
C PHE A 679 -40.57 -0.09 5.03
N LEU A 680 -40.37 -0.90 4.00
CA LEU A 680 -39.05 -1.35 3.54
C LEU A 680 -38.07 -0.25 3.13
N PRO A 681 -38.45 0.82 2.40
CA PRO A 681 -37.55 1.94 2.18
C PRO A 681 -37.09 2.59 3.50
N LYS A 682 -38.00 2.67 4.49
CA LYS A 682 -37.69 3.24 5.82
C LYS A 682 -36.83 2.29 6.67
N LEU A 683 -37.00 0.97 6.52
CA LEU A 683 -36.16 -0.07 7.14
C LEU A 683 -34.79 -0.19 6.47
N GLY A 684 -34.68 0.11 5.18
CA GLY A 684 -33.40 0.11 4.46
C GLY A 684 -32.58 1.38 4.60
N ALA A 685 -33.28 2.50 4.75
CA ALA A 685 -32.66 3.71 5.25
C ALA A 685 -32.33 3.62 6.75
N TRP A 686 -32.92 2.68 7.50
CA TRP A 686 -32.78 2.58 8.97
C TRP A 686 -31.34 2.50 9.45
N PRO A 687 -30.42 1.68 8.91
CA PRO A 687 -29.03 1.69 9.36
C PRO A 687 -28.35 3.04 9.16
N TYR A 688 -28.74 3.78 8.11
CA TYR A 688 -28.20 5.11 7.82
C TYR A 688 -28.88 6.20 8.68
N TRP A 689 -30.18 6.10 8.94
CA TRP A 689 -30.93 6.98 9.83
C TRP A 689 -30.63 6.72 11.33
N ALA A 690 -30.32 5.47 11.71
CA ALA A 690 -30.02 5.08 13.09
C ALA A 690 -28.66 5.60 13.56
N ILE A 691 -27.73 5.84 12.62
CA ILE A 691 -26.36 6.32 12.88
C ILE A 691 -26.23 7.81 12.48
N ASP A 692 -27.33 8.55 12.35
CA ASP A 692 -27.34 9.98 12.02
C ASP A 692 -26.54 10.32 10.75
N HIS A 693 -26.62 9.47 9.72
CA HIS A 693 -25.75 9.57 8.56
C HIS A 693 -26.18 10.72 7.63
N PRO A 694 -25.34 11.75 7.39
CA PRO A 694 -25.69 12.93 6.58
C PRO A 694 -26.14 12.61 5.15
N LEU A 695 -25.75 11.46 4.63
CA LEU A 695 -26.05 11.04 3.25
C LEU A 695 -27.53 10.70 2.99
N ALA A 696 -28.33 10.45 4.03
CA ALA A 696 -29.70 9.99 3.85
C ALA A 696 -30.63 11.04 3.23
N ASP A 697 -30.27 12.32 3.31
CA ASP A 697 -31.03 13.44 2.74
C ASP A 697 -30.59 13.79 1.30
N THR A 698 -29.62 13.07 0.74
CA THR A 698 -29.12 13.36 -0.61
C THR A 698 -30.10 12.86 -1.70
N ARG A 699 -30.19 13.60 -2.81
CA ARG A 699 -30.97 13.17 -4.00
C ARG A 699 -30.51 11.80 -4.51
N TRP A 700 -29.22 11.52 -4.44
CA TRP A 700 -28.64 10.22 -4.79
C TRP A 700 -29.22 9.10 -3.92
N PHE A 701 -29.29 9.30 -2.61
CA PHE A 701 -29.85 8.31 -1.69
C PHE A 701 -31.34 8.06 -1.98
N GLY A 702 -32.10 9.13 -2.28
CA GLY A 702 -33.48 8.99 -2.74
C GLY A 702 -33.63 8.11 -3.99
N LYS A 703 -32.77 8.31 -5.01
CA LYS A 703 -32.75 7.48 -6.23
C LYS A 703 -32.36 6.03 -5.93
N ALA A 704 -31.32 5.81 -5.11
CA ALA A 704 -30.88 4.48 -4.71
C ALA A 704 -31.98 3.72 -3.94
N MET A 705 -32.65 4.38 -3.01
CA MET A 705 -33.76 3.79 -2.25
C MET A 705 -34.98 3.50 -3.13
N GLY A 706 -35.25 4.32 -4.15
CA GLY A 706 -36.28 4.04 -5.16
C GLY A 706 -36.00 2.75 -5.94
N GLY A 707 -34.75 2.50 -6.32
CA GLY A 707 -34.34 1.24 -6.97
C GLY A 707 -34.48 0.03 -6.04
N LEU A 708 -34.14 0.18 -4.76
CA LEU A 708 -34.33 -0.87 -3.76
C LEU A 708 -35.81 -1.22 -3.58
N ASN A 709 -36.70 -0.24 -3.62
CA ASN A 709 -38.15 -0.47 -3.55
C ASN A 709 -38.65 -1.33 -4.71
N LEU A 710 -38.15 -1.11 -5.92
CA LEU A 710 -38.50 -1.92 -7.08
C LEU A 710 -38.04 -3.38 -6.88
N VAL A 711 -36.81 -3.58 -6.42
CA VAL A 711 -36.29 -4.93 -6.13
C VAL A 711 -37.13 -5.65 -5.09
N TYR A 712 -37.55 -4.94 -4.05
CA TYR A 712 -38.44 -5.51 -3.05
C TYR A 712 -39.85 -5.79 -3.55
N ALA A 713 -40.42 -4.92 -4.37
CA ALA A 713 -41.68 -5.18 -5.03
C ALA A 713 -41.59 -6.46 -5.88
N CYS A 714 -40.47 -6.66 -6.60
CA CYS A 714 -40.20 -7.87 -7.37
C CYS A 714 -39.96 -9.12 -6.51
N LEU A 715 -39.40 -8.99 -5.29
CA LEU A 715 -39.21 -10.12 -4.37
C LEU A 715 -40.50 -10.51 -3.64
N LEU A 716 -41.35 -9.54 -3.32
CA LEU A 716 -42.58 -9.74 -2.57
C LEU A 716 -43.76 -10.12 -3.46
N ALA A 717 -43.80 -9.66 -4.71
CA ALA A 717 -44.89 -10.01 -5.63
C ALA A 717 -45.04 -11.53 -5.86
N PRO A 718 -43.97 -12.31 -6.12
CA PRO A 718 -44.06 -13.77 -6.21
C PRO A 718 -44.44 -14.44 -4.90
N LEU A 719 -44.13 -13.82 -3.76
CA LEU A 719 -44.47 -14.32 -2.43
C LEU A 719 -45.98 -14.19 -2.19
N VAL A 720 -46.56 -13.05 -2.59
CA VAL A 720 -48.02 -12.81 -2.56
C VAL A 720 -48.75 -13.73 -3.55
N VAL A 721 -48.20 -13.93 -4.75
CA VAL A 721 -48.76 -14.85 -5.77
C VAL A 721 -48.58 -16.32 -5.36
N GLY A 722 -47.48 -16.68 -4.70
CA GLY A 722 -47.26 -18.03 -4.18
C GLY A 722 -48.27 -18.38 -3.08
N LEU A 723 -48.47 -17.46 -2.12
CA LEU A 723 -49.52 -17.58 -1.11
C LEU A 723 -50.93 -17.78 -1.71
N PHE A 724 -51.15 -17.37 -2.97
CA PHE A 724 -52.39 -17.58 -3.73
C PHE A 724 -52.51 -18.98 -4.38
N LEU A 725 -51.40 -19.69 -4.64
CA LEU A 725 -51.36 -20.90 -5.49
C LEU A 725 -51.05 -22.24 -4.76
N ALA A 726 -50.89 -22.24 -3.43
CA ALA A 726 -50.88 -23.40 -2.50
C ALA A 726 -49.57 -24.17 -2.16
N THR A 727 -49.61 -24.78 -0.95
CA THR A 727 -48.76 -25.79 -0.24
C THR A 727 -47.45 -25.37 0.49
N ASP A 728 -47.17 -26.08 1.59
CA ASP A 728 -46.16 -25.83 2.65
C ASP A 728 -44.73 -25.54 2.16
N MET A 729 -44.38 -25.94 0.94
CA MET A 729 -43.06 -25.73 0.35
C MET A 729 -42.75 -24.25 0.07
N GLN A 730 -43.77 -23.39 0.01
CA GLN A 730 -43.61 -21.97 -0.38
C GLN A 730 -43.33 -21.03 0.80
N ALA A 731 -43.65 -21.43 2.03
CA ALA A 731 -43.25 -20.69 3.23
C ALA A 731 -41.72 -20.60 3.35
N PHE A 732 -41.01 -21.64 2.90
CA PHE A 732 -39.55 -21.67 2.83
C PHE A 732 -38.99 -20.65 1.84
N LEU A 733 -39.59 -20.53 0.65
CA LEU A 733 -39.19 -19.52 -0.35
C LEU A 733 -39.39 -18.09 0.18
N GLY A 734 -40.46 -17.87 0.95
CA GLY A 734 -40.74 -16.57 1.55
C GLY A 734 -39.70 -16.14 2.58
N ILE A 735 -39.23 -17.06 3.43
CA ILE A 735 -38.14 -16.80 4.38
C ILE A 735 -36.84 -16.43 3.64
N HIS A 736 -36.52 -17.12 2.55
CA HIS A 736 -35.33 -16.82 1.74
C HIS A 736 -35.44 -15.46 1.04
N ALA A 737 -36.61 -15.09 0.53
CA ALA A 737 -36.86 -13.78 -0.05
C ALA A 737 -36.72 -12.64 0.98
N ILE A 738 -37.17 -12.86 2.23
CA ILE A 738 -36.99 -11.90 3.33
C ILE A 738 -35.51 -11.76 3.70
N ILE A 739 -34.77 -12.87 3.82
CA ILE A 739 -33.33 -12.86 4.10
C ILE A 739 -32.57 -12.17 2.96
N LEU A 740 -32.86 -12.51 1.70
CA LEU A 740 -32.28 -11.88 0.52
C LEU A 740 -32.60 -10.38 0.49
N GLY A 741 -33.84 -10.01 0.80
CA GLY A 741 -34.25 -8.63 1.00
C GLY A 741 -33.37 -7.93 2.04
N ALA A 742 -33.23 -8.48 3.24
CA ALA A 742 -32.42 -7.90 4.31
C ALA A 742 -30.94 -7.76 3.91
N VAL A 743 -30.38 -8.74 3.21
CA VAL A 743 -29.01 -8.69 2.67
C VAL A 743 -28.87 -7.60 1.60
N LEU A 744 -29.82 -7.51 0.66
CA LEU A 744 -29.84 -6.47 -0.36
C LEU A 744 -30.00 -5.11 0.28
N THR A 745 -30.85 -4.95 1.27
CA THR A 745 -31.06 -3.70 2.00
C THR A 745 -29.78 -3.11 2.55
N ARG A 746 -28.95 -3.97 3.16
CA ARG A 746 -27.66 -3.56 3.74
C ARG A 746 -26.64 -3.19 2.67
N ASN A 747 -26.63 -3.90 1.54
CA ASN A 747 -25.56 -3.81 0.54
C ASN A 747 -25.93 -3.01 -0.72
N TYR A 748 -27.22 -2.74 -0.97
CA TYR A 748 -27.73 -2.17 -2.21
C TYR A 748 -27.22 -0.76 -2.48
N PRO A 749 -27.13 0.17 -1.50
CA PRO A 749 -26.53 1.48 -1.76
C PRO A 749 -25.09 1.37 -2.28
N ALA A 750 -24.30 0.47 -1.70
CA ALA A 750 -22.92 0.23 -2.15
C ALA A 750 -22.88 -0.44 -3.54
N LEU A 751 -23.78 -1.39 -3.82
CA LEU A 751 -23.91 -2.02 -5.13
C LEU A 751 -24.36 -1.01 -6.21
N TYR A 752 -25.31 -0.14 -5.88
CA TYR A 752 -25.80 0.93 -6.77
C TYR A 752 -24.72 1.96 -7.06
N ALA A 753 -23.89 2.32 -6.06
CA ALA A 753 -22.73 3.17 -6.29
C ALA A 753 -21.72 2.49 -7.23
N ARG A 754 -21.38 1.22 -6.98
CA ARG A 754 -20.45 0.45 -7.80
C ARG A 754 -20.93 0.25 -9.24
N SER A 755 -22.23 0.09 -9.48
CA SER A 755 -22.75 -0.07 -10.84
C SER A 755 -22.67 1.22 -11.67
N ARG A 756 -22.59 2.39 -11.02
CA ARG A 756 -22.39 3.68 -11.68
C ARG A 756 -20.92 4.02 -11.97
N ILE A 757 -19.98 3.36 -11.30
CA ILE A 757 -18.55 3.54 -11.55
C ILE A 757 -18.10 2.39 -12.45
N LYS A 758 -17.86 2.69 -13.72
CA LYS A 758 -17.48 1.67 -14.70
C LYS A 758 -16.07 1.14 -14.38
N ARG A 759 -15.88 -0.17 -14.56
CA ARG A 759 -14.53 -0.72 -14.71
C ARG A 759 -14.16 -0.58 -16.19
N ARG A 760 -13.10 0.16 -16.49
CA ARG A 760 -12.51 0.16 -17.84
C ARG A 760 -11.78 -1.18 -17.97
N THR A 761 -12.24 -2.01 -18.91
CA THR A 761 -11.64 -3.30 -19.27
C THR A 761 -10.53 -3.10 -20.27
#